data_AF-A0A3D3H0V7-F1
#
_entry.id   AF-A0A3D3H0V7-F1
#
_cell.length_a   1.000
_cell.length_b   1.000
_cell.length_c   1.000
_cell.angle_alpha   90.00
_cell.angle_beta   90.00
_cell.angle_gamma   90.00
#
_symmetry.space_group_name_H-M   'P 1'
#
loop_
_entity.id
_entity.type
_entity.pdbx_description
1 polymer ?
#
loop_
_entity_poly.entity_id
_entity_poly.type
_entity_poly.pdbx_seq_one_letter_code
_entity_poly.pdbx_strand_id
1 'polypeptide(L)'
;MKKLDKTDNSSKLANQEEHIPACPRFDETYLDSESSYQQHDLVFIHNNQIKYRLQEAKQTFTVVETAFGTGLNFLLTLQAYQNAQQASPTQLAPLHFISVEQYPRSKEQLVKSLSLLPQLQELALTLTNSYPQCSVEQFGPEFQATFLNDQVRLTLLFDDAVKGLSSLRSSKNDLVDTWYLNRLSSEHNSELDPKLNPKTSPNLHPDQCNKDLFFQINRLSKEQATLTTFIPANIVKKQLRDIGFRLEQRSTQDKKTKFVFAVMQSNPLTTKGYRLRPAVIKPQHVSILGGGIASACAAYALTKQGIDVTLYCKDSSVAQGGSSNAIGALYPLLHQQKDDISSFYQQAFWRAKALYTEIAEQGFSFAHQWCGLLEVSYKEALDNRQQAFEELNTWPKDLIHGVNAKQASDHANIDLPYGGLFMPNAGWISPQELVKDIFKAAQATNRLTILTDTHITKVQQVTNTSTKTNRSLSEYSKSWRLYTNQGEFDATVLVICGGADAIEIEQLKPLPLTATRGQITSMTSNKKINKLSTVICHKGYLTPENKGIHCIGATFQKNDTNLKTDKADDHYNLTMLDKCLPGLSSTIGWQEKDISSSKARLRCMSQDHLPLVGAVPKINEHIQTYAHLGKDKNWKYSEAPPCIDNLYVLLGLGARGLCSAPLAADILTAELCNTPYPIDSQMIFNLSPNRFIIRDIIKRKTPDQN
;
A
#
# COMPACT_ATOMS: atom_id res chain seq x y z
N MET A 1 -46.19 -23.63 63.10
CA MET A 1 -46.59 -22.90 64.33
C MET A 1 -45.46 -22.00 64.80
N LYS A 2 -45.51 -20.70 64.48
CA LYS A 2 -45.44 -19.57 65.43
C LYS A 2 -45.41 -18.27 64.62
N LYS A 3 -46.20 -17.32 65.08
CA LYS A 3 -46.63 -16.05 64.49
C LYS A 3 -45.94 -14.89 65.21
N LEU A 4 -45.73 -13.80 64.48
CA LEU A 4 -45.65 -12.38 64.88
C LEU A 4 -44.49 -12.00 65.84
N ASP A 5 -43.89 -10.80 65.78
CA ASP A 5 -44.58 -9.51 65.75
C ASP A 5 -43.71 -8.34 65.24
N LYS A 6 -44.40 -7.27 64.85
CA LYS A 6 -43.89 -5.94 64.47
C LYS A 6 -43.56 -5.10 65.73
N THR A 7 -42.57 -4.20 65.61
CA THR A 7 -42.51 -2.79 66.10
C THR A 7 -41.05 -2.42 66.37
N ASP A 8 -40.47 -1.40 65.72
CA ASP A 8 -40.54 0.01 66.09
C ASP A 8 -39.45 0.83 65.35
N ASN A 9 -39.77 2.10 65.09
CA ASN A 9 -38.93 3.11 64.45
C ASN A 9 -37.83 3.62 65.40
N SER A 10 -36.59 3.76 64.92
CA SER A 10 -35.85 5.04 64.95
C SER A 10 -34.39 4.92 64.47
N SER A 11 -34.08 5.77 63.49
CA SER A 11 -32.79 6.42 63.18
C SER A 11 -31.47 5.78 63.63
N LYS A 12 -30.64 5.42 62.63
CA LYS A 12 -29.28 5.95 62.50
C LYS A 12 -28.74 5.75 61.09
N LEU A 13 -28.39 6.88 60.46
CA LEU A 13 -27.62 6.96 59.23
C LEU A 13 -26.29 6.20 59.38
N ALA A 14 -25.99 5.35 58.39
CA ALA A 14 -24.64 5.01 58.01
C ALA A 14 -24.63 4.57 56.53
N ASN A 15 -24.19 5.50 55.68
CA ASN A 15 -23.56 5.31 54.37
C ASN A 15 -23.92 4.03 53.59
N GLN A 16 -24.88 4.14 52.68
CA GLN A 16 -24.92 3.29 51.50
C GLN A 16 -24.81 4.19 50.27
N GLU A 17 -23.78 3.91 49.48
CA GLU A 17 -23.52 4.44 48.16
C GLU A 17 -24.81 4.39 47.33
N GLU A 18 -25.25 5.55 46.85
CA GLU A 18 -26.34 5.64 45.88
C GLU A 18 -25.90 4.95 44.59
N HIS A 19 -26.32 3.69 44.44
CA HIS A 19 -26.35 3.00 43.17
C HIS A 19 -27.09 3.87 42.14
N ILE A 20 -26.32 4.36 41.17
CA ILE A 20 -26.83 4.97 39.94
C ILE A 20 -27.75 3.93 39.27
N PRO A 21 -28.99 4.27 38.88
CA PRO A 21 -29.79 3.37 38.06
C PRO A 21 -29.13 3.27 36.69
N ALA A 22 -28.39 2.19 36.45
CA ALA A 22 -27.88 1.82 35.13
C ALA A 22 -29.07 1.69 34.17
N CYS A 23 -28.96 2.26 32.97
CA CYS A 23 -29.96 2.02 31.92
C CYS A 23 -29.83 0.54 31.48
N PRO A 24 -30.82 -0.34 31.76
CA PRO A 24 -30.65 -1.79 31.65
C PRO A 24 -30.58 -2.31 30.20
N ARG A 25 -30.49 -1.42 29.20
CA ARG A 25 -30.43 -1.77 27.77
C ARG A 25 -29.04 -1.63 27.14
N PHE A 26 -28.08 -0.96 27.77
CA PHE A 26 -26.76 -0.70 27.17
C PHE A 26 -25.67 -0.76 28.22
N ASP A 27 -24.70 -1.67 28.02
CA ASP A 27 -23.53 -1.86 28.88
C ASP A 27 -22.76 -0.53 29.08
N GLU A 28 -22.75 -0.03 30.32
CA GLU A 28 -22.03 1.17 30.76
C GLU A 28 -20.51 0.94 30.87
N THR A 29 -19.98 -0.22 30.46
CA THR A 29 -18.55 -0.57 30.50
C THR A 29 -17.67 0.14 29.44
N TYR A 30 -18.23 1.04 28.61
CA TYR A 30 -17.51 1.66 27.48
C TYR A 30 -16.48 2.74 27.88
N LEU A 31 -16.52 3.28 29.11
CA LEU A 31 -15.66 4.39 29.55
C LEU A 31 -14.73 4.08 30.73
N ASP A 32 -14.74 2.85 31.25
CA ASP A 32 -14.24 2.55 32.60
C ASP A 32 -12.70 2.51 32.79
N SER A 33 -11.88 3.02 31.86
CA SER A 33 -10.42 3.15 32.12
C SER A 33 -9.66 3.98 31.07
N GLU A 34 -8.44 4.41 31.41
CA GLU A 34 -7.41 4.86 30.46
C GLU A 34 -7.24 3.90 29.27
N SER A 35 -7.52 2.60 29.47
CA SER A 35 -7.48 1.60 28.41
C SER A 35 -8.49 1.87 27.28
N SER A 36 -9.68 2.43 27.56
CA SER A 36 -10.68 2.73 26.54
C SER A 36 -10.21 3.88 25.63
N TYR A 37 -9.70 4.96 26.24
CA TYR A 37 -9.08 6.09 25.53
C TYR A 37 -7.98 5.61 24.58
N GLN A 38 -7.01 4.83 25.08
CA GLN A 38 -5.88 4.34 24.29
C GLN A 38 -6.33 3.41 23.15
N GLN A 39 -7.33 2.56 23.39
CA GLN A 39 -7.85 1.66 22.35
C GLN A 39 -8.55 2.42 21.23
N HIS A 40 -9.40 3.39 21.57
CA HIS A 40 -10.10 4.21 20.58
C HIS A 40 -9.14 5.10 19.79
N ASP A 41 -8.17 5.72 20.47
CA ASP A 41 -7.13 6.51 19.84
C ASP A 41 -6.28 5.66 18.88
N LEU A 42 -5.90 4.46 19.28
CA LEU A 42 -5.19 3.54 18.39
C LEU A 42 -6.04 3.12 17.18
N VAL A 43 -7.30 2.72 17.38
CA VAL A 43 -8.14 2.14 16.33
C VAL A 43 -8.69 3.22 15.38
N PHE A 44 -9.24 4.31 15.90
CA PHE A 44 -9.91 5.32 15.08
C PHE A 44 -8.98 6.43 14.61
N ILE A 45 -8.01 6.85 15.42
CA ILE A 45 -7.13 7.98 15.07
C ILE A 45 -5.86 7.50 14.37
N HIS A 46 -5.07 6.66 15.05
CA HIS A 46 -3.78 6.21 14.53
C HIS A 46 -3.92 5.32 13.29
N ASN A 47 -4.80 4.32 13.31
CA ASN A 47 -4.94 3.38 12.19
C ASN A 47 -5.62 4.00 10.96
N ASN A 48 -6.44 5.05 11.10
CA ASN A 48 -6.91 5.86 9.97
C ASN A 48 -5.91 6.95 9.56
N GLN A 49 -4.78 7.10 10.26
CA GLN A 49 -3.75 8.10 10.00
C GLN A 49 -4.32 9.53 9.97
N ILE A 50 -5.26 9.83 10.87
CA ILE A 50 -6.03 11.09 10.84
C ILE A 50 -5.12 12.31 10.79
N LYS A 51 -4.08 12.36 11.64
CA LYS A 51 -3.11 13.46 11.67
C LYS A 51 -2.46 13.71 10.30
N TYR A 52 -1.92 12.67 9.68
CA TYR A 52 -1.25 12.77 8.39
C TYR A 52 -2.23 13.15 7.27
N ARG A 53 -3.42 12.53 7.25
CA ARG A 53 -4.42 12.79 6.21
C ARG A 53 -5.01 14.21 6.30
N LEU A 54 -5.14 14.77 7.50
CA LEU A 54 -5.51 16.17 7.69
C LEU A 54 -4.46 17.13 7.12
N GLN A 55 -3.17 16.82 7.27
CA GLN A 55 -2.06 17.61 6.74
C GLN A 55 -2.03 17.59 5.20
N GLU A 56 -2.38 16.46 4.58
CA GLU A 56 -2.44 16.32 3.12
C GLU A 56 -3.76 16.80 2.49
N ALA A 57 -4.81 17.01 3.30
CA ALA A 57 -6.13 17.38 2.82
C ALA A 57 -6.10 18.79 2.21
N LYS A 58 -6.63 18.92 0.99
CA LYS A 58 -6.76 20.19 0.26
C LYS A 58 -8.15 20.80 0.34
N GLN A 59 -9.12 20.03 0.81
CA GLN A 59 -10.53 20.37 0.94
C GLN A 59 -11.02 19.82 2.28
N THR A 60 -12.25 20.17 2.65
CA THR A 60 -12.86 19.69 3.88
C THR A 60 -12.68 18.18 4.05
N PHE A 61 -12.08 17.81 5.18
CA PHE A 61 -11.90 16.42 5.56
C PHE A 61 -13.14 15.97 6.34
N THR A 62 -13.86 14.98 5.83
CA THR A 62 -15.14 14.54 6.40
C THR A 62 -14.98 13.21 7.11
N VAL A 63 -15.30 13.18 8.40
CA VAL A 63 -15.36 11.98 9.23
C VAL A 63 -16.81 11.65 9.51
N VAL A 64 -17.22 10.39 9.32
CA VAL A 64 -18.56 9.92 9.67
C VAL A 64 -18.50 8.80 10.69
N GLU A 65 -19.28 8.94 11.75
CA GLU A 65 -19.46 7.97 12.81
C GLU A 65 -20.90 7.43 12.84
N THR A 66 -21.02 6.12 13.10
CA THR A 66 -22.30 5.39 13.10
C THR A 66 -22.98 5.32 14.46
N ALA A 67 -22.34 5.84 15.52
CA ALA A 67 -22.90 5.98 16.86
C ALA A 67 -22.05 6.97 17.68
N PHE A 68 -22.61 8.12 18.04
CA PHE A 68 -21.88 9.19 18.74
C PHE A 68 -21.52 8.78 20.18
N GLY A 69 -22.44 8.09 20.85
CA GLY A 69 -22.30 7.66 22.23
C GLY A 69 -22.00 8.82 23.17
N THR A 70 -20.77 8.84 23.68
CA THR A 70 -20.28 9.81 24.67
C THR A 70 -19.49 10.94 24.01
N GLY A 71 -19.29 10.88 22.68
CA GLY A 71 -18.45 11.82 21.94
C GLY A 71 -16.95 11.54 22.03
N LEU A 72 -16.51 10.42 22.62
CA LEU A 72 -15.08 10.10 22.78
C LEU A 72 -14.31 10.17 21.45
N ASN A 73 -14.81 9.53 20.38
CA ASN A 73 -14.15 9.54 19.08
C ASN A 73 -14.10 10.94 18.45
N PHE A 74 -15.11 11.77 18.68
CA PHE A 74 -15.11 13.17 18.27
C PHE A 74 -14.04 13.97 19.03
N LEU A 75 -13.95 13.83 20.36
CA LEU A 75 -12.94 14.50 21.18
C LEU A 75 -11.52 14.07 20.82
N LEU A 76 -11.30 12.78 20.55
CA LEU A 76 -10.03 12.27 20.03
C LEU A 76 -9.69 12.86 18.65
N THR A 77 -10.69 13.03 17.79
CA THR A 77 -10.49 13.65 16.46
C THR A 77 -10.18 15.14 16.58
N LEU A 78 -10.83 15.86 17.50
CA LEU A 78 -10.49 17.25 17.86
C LEU A 78 -9.04 17.37 18.34
N GLN A 79 -8.61 16.49 19.25
CA GLN A 79 -7.24 16.45 19.76
C GLN A 79 -6.24 16.16 18.61
N ALA A 80 -6.57 15.22 17.73
CA ALA A 80 -5.76 14.92 16.56
C ALA A 80 -5.63 16.12 15.60
N TYR A 81 -6.70 16.91 15.42
CA TYR A 81 -6.68 18.13 14.62
C TYR A 81 -5.76 19.18 15.22
N GLN A 82 -5.85 19.45 16.53
CA GLN A 82 -4.94 20.38 17.22
C GLN A 82 -3.48 19.95 17.06
N ASN A 83 -3.19 18.66 17.28
CA ASN A 83 -1.85 18.10 17.15
C ASN A 83 -1.33 18.15 15.70
N ALA A 84 -2.20 17.99 14.71
CA ALA A 84 -1.87 18.13 13.30
C ALA A 84 -1.54 19.59 12.95
N GLN A 85 -2.33 20.54 13.47
CA GLN A 85 -2.17 21.96 13.21
C GLN A 85 -0.89 22.51 13.86
N GLN A 86 -0.55 22.08 15.07
CA GLN A 86 0.72 22.45 15.73
C GLN A 86 1.95 21.96 14.96
N ALA A 87 1.84 20.80 14.30
CA ALA A 87 2.91 20.23 13.49
C ALA A 87 2.95 20.77 12.05
N SER A 88 1.99 21.60 11.65
CA SER A 88 1.87 22.14 10.30
C SER A 88 2.20 23.64 10.30
N PRO A 89 3.08 24.12 9.39
CA PRO A 89 3.35 25.55 9.26
C PRO A 89 2.18 26.31 8.60
N THR A 90 1.27 25.59 7.94
CA THR A 90 0.09 26.15 7.26
C THR A 90 -1.20 25.74 7.94
N GLN A 91 -2.24 26.56 7.78
CA GLN A 91 -3.60 26.23 8.19
C GLN A 91 -4.03 24.91 7.54
N LEU A 92 -4.57 23.99 8.34
CA LEU A 92 -5.12 22.73 7.85
C LEU A 92 -6.45 22.97 7.12
N ALA A 93 -6.85 22.01 6.29
CA ALA A 93 -8.20 22.02 5.75
C ALA A 93 -9.24 21.92 6.89
N PRO A 94 -10.45 22.50 6.70
CA PRO A 94 -11.53 22.33 7.67
C PRO A 94 -11.90 20.85 7.87
N LEU A 95 -12.34 20.49 9.06
CA LEU A 95 -12.84 19.17 9.41
C LEU A 95 -14.36 19.22 9.60
N HIS A 96 -15.07 18.28 8.98
CA HIS A 96 -16.50 18.05 9.26
C HIS A 96 -16.69 16.67 9.85
N PHE A 97 -17.04 16.63 11.13
CA PHE A 97 -17.41 15.41 11.83
C PHE A 97 -18.93 15.26 11.83
N ILE A 98 -19.43 14.18 11.25
CA ILE A 98 -20.85 13.84 11.23
C ILE A 98 -21.02 12.57 12.05
N SER A 99 -21.96 12.54 12.98
CA SER A 99 -22.36 11.30 13.65
C SER A 99 -23.86 11.15 13.63
N VAL A 100 -24.31 9.90 13.54
CA VAL A 100 -25.69 9.52 13.84
C VAL A 100 -25.77 9.03 15.29
N GLU A 101 -26.90 9.25 15.95
CA GLU A 101 -27.15 8.75 17.30
C GLU A 101 -28.65 8.49 17.51
N GLN A 102 -29.00 7.21 17.70
CA GLN A 102 -30.39 6.80 17.90
C GLN A 102 -30.88 7.10 19.32
N TYR A 103 -29.98 7.09 20.31
CA TYR A 103 -30.30 7.28 21.72
C TYR A 103 -29.39 8.34 22.34
N PRO A 104 -29.61 9.63 22.02
CA PRO A 104 -28.77 10.70 22.52
C PRO A 104 -28.88 10.84 24.04
N ARG A 105 -27.77 11.23 24.66
CA ARG A 105 -27.68 11.50 26.09
C ARG A 105 -28.14 12.93 26.38
N SER A 106 -28.72 13.16 27.55
CA SER A 106 -28.87 14.51 28.11
C SER A 106 -27.49 15.13 28.36
N LYS A 107 -27.43 16.46 28.45
CA LYS A 107 -26.19 17.17 28.75
C LYS A 107 -25.59 16.74 30.10
N GLU A 108 -26.42 16.51 31.10
CA GLU A 108 -26.00 16.07 32.43
C GLU A 108 -25.35 14.69 32.38
N GLN A 109 -25.94 13.75 31.63
CA GLN A 109 -25.37 12.42 31.39
C GLN A 109 -24.06 12.48 30.60
N LEU A 110 -23.97 13.37 29.60
CA LEU A 110 -22.77 13.57 28.80
C LEU A 110 -21.62 14.11 29.66
N VAL A 111 -21.87 15.16 30.46
CA VAL A 111 -20.89 15.74 31.40
C VAL A 111 -20.38 14.68 32.37
N LYS A 112 -21.29 13.90 32.97
CA LYS A 112 -20.91 12.81 33.88
C LYS A 112 -20.02 11.78 33.20
N SER A 113 -20.38 11.35 31.99
CA SER A 113 -19.61 10.37 31.22
C SER A 113 -18.20 10.88 30.90
N LEU A 114 -18.09 12.13 30.46
CA LEU A 114 -16.81 12.74 30.07
C LEU A 114 -15.91 13.10 31.25
N SER A 115 -16.46 13.23 32.47
CA SER A 115 -15.67 13.47 33.68
C SER A 115 -14.69 12.33 34.01
N LEU A 116 -14.91 11.14 33.46
CA LEU A 116 -14.03 9.97 33.60
C LEU A 116 -12.77 10.05 32.71
N LEU A 117 -12.66 11.06 31.84
CA LEU A 117 -11.57 11.24 30.88
C LEU A 117 -10.79 12.54 31.16
N PRO A 118 -9.99 12.59 32.24
CA PRO A 118 -9.28 13.82 32.63
C PRO A 118 -8.32 14.30 31.53
N GLN A 119 -7.77 13.41 30.71
CA GLN A 119 -6.89 13.76 29.59
C GLN A 119 -7.58 14.57 28.49
N LEU A 120 -8.91 14.57 28.44
CA LEU A 120 -9.71 15.27 27.43
C LEU A 120 -10.58 16.40 28.05
N GLN A 121 -10.34 16.77 29.31
CA GLN A 121 -11.24 17.66 30.06
C GLN A 121 -11.50 19.01 29.38
N GLU A 122 -10.46 19.65 28.82
CA GLU A 122 -10.60 20.94 28.13
C GLU A 122 -11.50 20.83 26.88
N LEU A 123 -11.29 19.78 26.08
CA LEU A 123 -12.08 19.51 24.89
C LEU A 123 -13.52 19.10 25.24
N ALA A 124 -13.67 18.29 26.30
CA ALA A 124 -14.97 17.88 26.82
C ALA A 124 -15.80 19.08 27.29
N LEU A 125 -15.18 20.02 28.02
CA LEU A 125 -15.84 21.27 28.43
C LEU A 125 -16.33 22.05 27.21
N THR A 126 -15.51 22.17 26.17
CA THR A 126 -15.89 22.86 24.93
C THR A 126 -17.12 22.20 24.28
N LEU A 127 -17.15 20.86 24.16
CA LEU A 127 -18.32 20.14 23.64
C LEU A 127 -19.57 20.34 24.49
N THR A 128 -19.45 20.15 25.81
CA THR A 128 -20.60 20.22 26.73
C THR A 128 -21.19 21.63 26.82
N ASN A 129 -20.37 22.68 26.71
CA ASN A 129 -20.85 24.06 26.67
C ASN A 129 -21.72 24.35 25.44
N SER A 130 -21.41 23.74 24.30
CA SER A 130 -22.20 23.87 23.07
C SER A 130 -23.40 22.92 22.99
N TYR A 131 -23.47 21.88 23.82
CA TYR A 131 -24.50 20.84 23.76
C TYR A 131 -25.89 21.33 24.21
N PRO A 132 -27.01 20.82 23.67
CA PRO A 132 -28.36 21.28 24.01
C PRO A 132 -28.67 21.18 25.51
N GLN A 133 -29.22 22.26 26.08
CA GLN A 133 -29.68 22.35 27.48
C GLN A 133 -31.20 22.12 27.56
N CYS A 134 -31.69 21.02 26.97
CA CYS A 134 -33.09 20.63 27.02
C CYS A 134 -33.21 19.12 27.26
N SER A 135 -34.42 18.65 27.58
CA SER A 135 -34.65 17.21 27.70
C SER A 135 -34.50 16.54 26.33
N VAL A 136 -34.12 15.26 26.31
CA VAL A 136 -33.82 14.53 25.07
C VAL A 136 -35.02 14.50 24.12
N GLU A 137 -36.23 14.46 24.65
CA GLU A 137 -37.49 14.46 23.88
C GLU A 137 -37.72 15.78 23.12
N GLN A 138 -37.00 16.84 23.48
CA GLN A 138 -37.06 18.16 22.85
C GLN A 138 -35.94 18.37 21.84
N PHE A 139 -35.08 17.37 21.61
CA PHE A 139 -34.03 17.47 20.60
C PHE A 139 -34.68 17.58 19.20
N GLY A 140 -34.16 18.50 18.39
CA GLY A 140 -34.50 18.55 16.97
C GLY A 140 -33.97 17.31 16.22
N PRO A 141 -34.23 17.19 14.90
CA PRO A 141 -33.68 16.07 14.12
C PRO A 141 -32.15 16.12 13.98
N GLU A 142 -31.56 17.31 14.16
CA GLU A 142 -30.12 17.51 14.10
C GLU A 142 -29.62 18.53 15.14
N PHE A 143 -28.34 18.41 15.49
CA PHE A 143 -27.58 19.37 16.28
C PHE A 143 -26.28 19.72 15.54
N GLN A 144 -25.91 21.00 15.51
CA GLN A 144 -24.67 21.47 14.91
C GLN A 144 -23.89 22.37 15.87
N ALA A 145 -22.57 22.20 15.88
CA ALA A 145 -21.65 23.05 16.64
C ALA A 145 -20.33 23.24 15.89
N THR A 146 -19.61 24.32 16.18
CA THR A 146 -18.29 24.60 15.63
C THR A 146 -17.25 24.76 16.73
N PHE A 147 -16.01 24.40 16.40
CA PHE A 147 -14.87 24.36 17.32
C PHE A 147 -13.60 24.86 16.61
N LEU A 148 -12.60 25.25 17.41
CA LEU A 148 -11.29 25.69 16.93
C LEU A 148 -11.39 26.83 15.89
N ASN A 149 -12.17 27.88 16.17
CA ASN A 149 -12.41 29.01 15.27
C ASN A 149 -13.02 28.58 13.92
N ASP A 150 -14.14 27.85 14.00
CA ASP A 150 -14.90 27.33 12.86
C ASP A 150 -14.14 26.36 11.93
N GLN A 151 -12.97 25.88 12.36
CA GLN A 151 -12.19 24.92 11.61
C GLN A 151 -12.71 23.48 11.73
N VAL A 152 -13.41 23.18 12.83
CA VAL A 152 -14.03 21.88 13.04
C VAL A 152 -15.53 22.06 13.22
N ARG A 153 -16.33 21.45 12.35
CA ARG A 153 -17.78 21.40 12.45
C ARG A 153 -18.22 20.03 12.93
N LEU A 154 -19.12 19.99 13.91
CA LEU A 154 -19.84 18.80 14.34
C LEU A 154 -21.29 18.85 13.82
N THR A 155 -21.76 17.75 13.26
CA THR A 155 -23.18 17.52 12.96
C THR A 155 -23.61 16.21 13.61
N LEU A 156 -24.59 16.27 14.51
CA LEU A 156 -25.23 15.11 15.09
C LEU A 156 -26.62 14.95 14.49
N LEU A 157 -26.91 13.78 13.92
CA LEU A 157 -28.21 13.41 13.40
C LEU A 157 -28.88 12.48 14.41
N PHE A 158 -30.00 12.90 14.98
CA PHE A 158 -30.71 12.13 16.01
C PHE A 158 -31.75 11.20 15.35
N ASP A 159 -31.26 10.10 14.77
CA ASP A 159 -32.07 9.07 14.12
C ASP A 159 -31.32 7.74 14.08
N ASP A 160 -31.98 6.68 13.61
CA ASP A 160 -31.31 5.44 13.19
C ASP A 160 -30.25 5.72 12.11
N ALA A 161 -29.17 4.94 12.12
CA ALA A 161 -28.03 5.15 11.24
C ALA A 161 -28.39 5.12 9.76
N VAL A 162 -29.29 4.23 9.33
CA VAL A 162 -29.69 4.15 7.92
C VAL A 162 -30.45 5.42 7.51
N LYS A 163 -31.43 5.84 8.33
CA LYS A 163 -32.24 7.03 8.06
C LYS A 163 -31.41 8.31 8.11
N GLY A 164 -30.61 8.49 9.16
CA GLY A 164 -29.72 9.64 9.32
C GLY A 164 -28.78 9.77 8.13
N LEU A 165 -28.08 8.70 7.74
CA LEU A 165 -27.17 8.73 6.60
C LEU A 165 -27.89 8.90 5.26
N SER A 166 -29.13 8.41 5.11
CA SER A 166 -29.92 8.61 3.90
C SER A 166 -30.29 10.08 3.65
N SER A 167 -30.38 10.89 4.71
CA SER A 167 -30.64 12.34 4.61
C SER A 167 -29.45 13.14 4.04
N LEU A 168 -28.25 12.58 4.12
CA LEU A 168 -27.03 13.22 3.64
C LEU A 168 -26.97 13.24 2.12
N ARG A 169 -26.58 14.40 1.58
CA ARG A 169 -26.34 14.61 0.15
C ARG A 169 -25.03 13.94 -0.26
N SER A 170 -25.02 13.27 -1.41
CA SER A 170 -23.82 12.67 -2.02
C SER A 170 -23.24 13.58 -3.10
N SER A 171 -23.02 14.85 -2.78
CA SER A 171 -22.29 15.76 -3.68
C SER A 171 -20.79 15.41 -3.64
N LYS A 172 -20.03 15.67 -4.71
CA LYS A 172 -18.59 15.33 -4.75
C LYS A 172 -17.78 15.96 -3.60
N ASN A 173 -18.21 17.11 -3.09
CA ASN A 173 -17.52 17.83 -2.02
C ASN A 173 -17.91 17.35 -0.62
N ASP A 174 -19.01 16.58 -0.49
CA ASP A 174 -19.56 16.14 0.79
C ASP A 174 -19.28 14.64 1.06
N LEU A 175 -18.50 13.98 0.20
CA LEU A 175 -18.16 12.58 0.37
C LEU A 175 -17.21 12.38 1.57
N VAL A 176 -17.31 11.21 2.18
CA VAL A 176 -16.65 10.83 3.43
C VAL A 176 -15.22 10.39 3.17
N ASP A 177 -14.28 10.94 3.93
CA ASP A 177 -12.87 10.56 3.93
C ASP A 177 -12.58 9.41 4.89
N THR A 178 -13.26 9.38 6.04
CA THR A 178 -13.05 8.35 7.08
C THR A 178 -14.35 7.94 7.77
N TRP A 179 -14.52 6.64 7.98
CA TRP A 179 -15.61 6.06 8.72
C TRP A 179 -15.17 5.46 10.06
N TYR A 180 -15.87 5.83 11.13
CA TYR A 180 -15.84 5.16 12.41
C TYR A 180 -17.09 4.28 12.55
N LEU A 181 -16.93 2.99 12.26
CA LEU A 181 -18.01 2.01 12.34
C LEU A 181 -18.04 1.41 13.76
N ASN A 182 -18.74 2.08 14.68
CA ASN A 182 -18.74 1.79 16.11
C ASN A 182 -19.81 0.77 16.50
N ARG A 183 -21.05 0.93 16.01
CA ARG A 183 -22.19 0.07 16.35
C ARG A 183 -23.08 -0.15 15.13
N LEU A 184 -23.71 -1.33 15.07
CA LEU A 184 -24.81 -1.62 14.15
C LEU A 184 -26.14 -1.33 14.87
N SER A 185 -27.18 -0.97 14.12
CA SER A 185 -28.50 -0.62 14.68
C SER A 185 -29.05 -1.73 15.58
N SER A 186 -29.64 -1.32 16.70
CA SER A 186 -29.81 -2.16 17.89
C SER A 186 -31.02 -3.11 17.88
N GLU A 187 -31.78 -3.22 16.79
CA GLU A 187 -32.93 -4.14 16.74
C GLU A 187 -32.56 -5.61 16.48
N HIS A 188 -31.28 -5.93 16.19
CA HIS A 188 -30.90 -7.27 15.71
C HIS A 188 -29.65 -7.88 16.37
N ASN A 189 -29.20 -7.37 17.52
CA ASN A 189 -28.06 -7.93 18.26
C ASN A 189 -28.34 -9.30 18.90
N SER A 190 -29.54 -9.88 18.75
CA SER A 190 -29.89 -11.18 19.33
C SER A 190 -29.16 -12.38 18.70
N GLU A 191 -28.47 -12.21 17.57
CA GLU A 191 -27.61 -13.26 16.98
C GLU A 191 -26.11 -13.08 17.28
N LEU A 192 -25.70 -11.93 17.84
CA LEU A 192 -24.30 -11.59 18.10
C LEU A 192 -23.89 -11.81 19.56
N ASP A 193 -24.85 -12.12 20.44
CA ASP A 193 -24.63 -12.53 21.83
C ASP A 193 -25.42 -13.82 22.14
N PRO A 194 -24.76 -14.97 22.43
CA PRO A 194 -25.44 -16.23 22.73
C PRO A 194 -26.27 -16.21 24.02
N LYS A 195 -26.29 -15.09 24.78
CA LYS A 195 -27.07 -14.93 26.02
C LYS A 195 -28.35 -14.11 25.87
N LEU A 196 -28.63 -13.49 24.72
CA LEU A 196 -29.88 -12.74 24.52
C LEU A 196 -30.97 -13.58 23.84
N ASN A 197 -32.05 -13.82 24.57
CA ASN A 197 -33.23 -14.55 24.11
C ASN A 197 -33.99 -13.73 23.03
N PRO A 198 -34.25 -14.29 21.83
CA PRO A 198 -34.94 -13.56 20.76
C PRO A 198 -36.45 -13.75 20.87
N LYS A 199 -37.15 -12.82 21.54
CA LYS A 199 -38.59 -12.67 21.37
C LYS A 199 -38.96 -11.20 21.46
N THR A 200 -39.14 -10.56 20.29
CA THR A 200 -40.35 -9.85 19.86
C THR A 200 -39.99 -8.77 18.84
N SER A 201 -40.18 -9.06 17.54
CA SER A 201 -40.63 -8.09 16.54
C SER A 201 -41.01 -8.84 15.26
N PRO A 202 -42.28 -8.82 14.83
CA PRO A 202 -42.68 -9.40 13.56
C PRO A 202 -42.47 -8.36 12.44
N ASN A 203 -41.81 -8.77 11.35
CA ASN A 203 -41.82 -8.16 10.01
C ASN A 203 -40.64 -7.29 9.52
N LEU A 204 -39.38 -7.60 9.85
CA LEU A 204 -38.24 -7.29 8.97
C LEU A 204 -37.16 -8.38 9.08
N HIS A 205 -36.66 -8.88 7.95
CA HIS A 205 -35.58 -9.87 7.93
C HIS A 205 -34.25 -9.21 8.38
N PRO A 206 -33.52 -9.80 9.37
CA PRO A 206 -32.25 -9.26 9.88
C PRO A 206 -31.18 -9.01 8.80
N ASP A 207 -31.23 -9.78 7.71
CA ASP A 207 -30.33 -9.65 6.56
C ASP A 207 -30.51 -8.36 5.73
N GLN A 208 -31.66 -7.69 5.85
CA GLN A 208 -32.02 -6.54 5.00
C GLN A 208 -31.53 -5.21 5.60
N CYS A 209 -31.76 -4.99 6.91
CA CYS A 209 -31.38 -3.74 7.61
C CYS A 209 -29.87 -3.49 7.60
N ASN A 210 -29.07 -4.57 7.62
CA ASN A 210 -27.62 -4.47 7.55
C ASN A 210 -27.15 -4.01 6.15
N LYS A 211 -27.82 -4.44 5.06
CA LYS A 211 -27.44 -4.07 3.68
C LYS A 211 -27.66 -2.58 3.39
N ASP A 212 -28.72 -2.00 3.89
CA ASP A 212 -29.03 -0.58 3.64
C ASP A 212 -27.99 0.35 4.27
N LEU A 213 -27.48 0.01 5.46
CA LEU A 213 -26.36 0.74 6.08
C LEU A 213 -25.11 0.69 5.19
N PHE A 214 -24.70 -0.49 4.74
CA PHE A 214 -23.52 -0.63 3.88
C PHE A 214 -23.72 0.04 2.51
N PHE A 215 -24.94 0.07 1.99
CA PHE A 215 -25.26 0.87 0.81
C PHE A 215 -25.02 2.37 1.05
N GLN A 216 -25.47 2.91 2.19
CA GLN A 216 -25.18 4.31 2.54
C GLN A 216 -23.68 4.57 2.69
N ILE A 217 -22.94 3.66 3.33
CA ILE A 217 -21.49 3.75 3.46
C ILE A 217 -20.84 3.81 2.08
N ASN A 218 -21.23 2.93 1.14
CA ASN A 218 -20.72 2.97 -0.23
C ASN A 218 -21.01 4.29 -0.93
N ARG A 219 -22.28 4.70 -0.93
CA ARG A 219 -22.78 5.90 -1.63
C ARG A 219 -22.05 7.17 -1.19
N LEU A 220 -21.75 7.25 0.10
CA LEU A 220 -21.16 8.42 0.72
C LEU A 220 -19.62 8.37 0.76
N SER A 221 -18.97 7.24 0.49
CA SER A 221 -17.52 7.12 0.56
C SER A 221 -16.81 7.76 -0.64
N LYS A 222 -15.73 8.51 -0.37
CA LYS A 222 -14.74 8.87 -1.39
C LYS A 222 -13.98 7.62 -1.87
N GLU A 223 -13.42 7.72 -3.07
CA GLU A 223 -12.32 6.84 -3.44
C GLU A 223 -11.16 7.02 -2.44
N GLN A 224 -10.55 5.93 -1.98
CA GLN A 224 -9.59 5.90 -0.86
C GLN A 224 -10.15 6.28 0.52
N ALA A 225 -11.47 6.34 0.71
CA ALA A 225 -12.03 6.47 2.05
C ALA A 225 -11.56 5.31 2.95
N THR A 226 -11.21 5.60 4.19
CA THR A 226 -10.83 4.58 5.17
C THR A 226 -11.99 4.25 6.10
N LEU A 227 -11.99 3.06 6.66
CA LEU A 227 -12.97 2.64 7.66
C LEU A 227 -12.30 1.76 8.72
N THR A 228 -12.62 2.02 9.99
CA THR A 228 -12.19 1.17 11.11
C THR A 228 -13.39 0.74 11.95
N THR A 229 -13.30 -0.48 12.50
CA THR A 229 -14.34 -1.03 13.39
C THR A 229 -13.79 -2.04 14.39
N PHE A 230 -14.34 -2.04 15.60
CA PHE A 230 -14.15 -3.09 16.61
C PHE A 230 -14.96 -4.36 16.35
N ILE A 231 -15.72 -4.44 15.25
CA ILE A 231 -16.62 -5.57 14.95
C ILE A 231 -15.96 -6.51 13.93
N PRO A 232 -15.20 -7.54 14.33
CA PRO A 232 -14.54 -8.47 13.42
C PRO A 232 -15.48 -9.60 12.93
N ALA A 233 -16.80 -9.38 12.92
CA ALA A 233 -17.77 -10.38 12.47
C ALA A 233 -17.61 -10.67 10.96
N ASN A 234 -17.72 -11.94 10.57
CA ASN A 234 -17.56 -12.34 9.17
C ASN A 234 -18.61 -11.71 8.24
N ILE A 235 -19.83 -11.50 8.73
CA ILE A 235 -20.90 -10.84 7.98
C ILE A 235 -20.53 -9.38 7.63
N VAL A 236 -20.01 -8.63 8.60
CA VAL A 236 -19.54 -7.24 8.40
C VAL A 236 -18.39 -7.20 7.40
N LYS A 237 -17.39 -8.08 7.55
CA LYS A 237 -16.28 -8.18 6.59
C LYS A 237 -16.76 -8.54 5.18
N LYS A 238 -17.77 -9.40 5.06
CA LYS A 238 -18.36 -9.75 3.77
C LYS A 238 -19.03 -8.52 3.15
N GLN A 239 -19.92 -7.86 3.87
CA GLN A 239 -20.66 -6.70 3.37
C GLN A 239 -19.74 -5.54 2.99
N LEU A 240 -18.70 -5.26 3.78
CA LEU A 240 -17.70 -4.26 3.44
C LEU A 240 -16.96 -4.58 2.13
N ARG A 241 -16.61 -5.86 1.89
CA ARG A 241 -16.02 -6.29 0.61
C ARG A 241 -16.99 -6.16 -0.54
N ASP A 242 -18.25 -6.55 -0.34
CA ASP A 242 -19.29 -6.48 -1.36
C ASP A 242 -19.53 -5.04 -1.83
N ILE A 243 -19.32 -4.06 -0.94
CA ILE A 243 -19.39 -2.63 -1.28
C ILE A 243 -18.04 -2.01 -1.68
N GLY A 244 -16.99 -2.80 -1.91
CA GLY A 244 -15.74 -2.32 -2.51
C GLY A 244 -14.62 -1.90 -1.56
N PHE A 245 -14.76 -2.13 -0.25
CA PHE A 245 -13.63 -2.00 0.67
C PHE A 245 -12.71 -3.21 0.60
N ARG A 246 -11.41 -2.97 0.57
CA ARG A 246 -10.38 -3.99 0.83
C ARG A 246 -10.06 -3.98 2.31
N LEU A 247 -9.91 -5.15 2.92
CA LEU A 247 -9.95 -5.30 4.38
C LEU A 247 -8.70 -5.97 4.92
N GLU A 248 -8.25 -5.49 6.08
CA GLU A 248 -7.21 -6.11 6.87
C GLU A 248 -7.70 -6.25 8.32
N GLN A 249 -7.53 -7.43 8.90
CA GLN A 249 -7.77 -7.61 10.33
C GLN A 249 -6.47 -7.33 11.08
N ARG A 250 -6.49 -6.34 11.95
CA ARG A 250 -5.36 -5.94 12.78
C ARG A 250 -5.60 -6.30 14.23
N SER A 251 -4.54 -6.21 15.03
CA SER A 251 -4.61 -6.43 16.47
C SER A 251 -3.77 -5.38 17.18
N THR A 252 -4.17 -5.05 18.40
CA THR A 252 -3.37 -4.24 19.32
C THR A 252 -2.04 -4.94 19.64
N GLN A 253 -1.03 -4.20 20.11
CA GLN A 253 0.31 -4.75 20.37
C GLN A 253 0.28 -5.94 21.35
N ASP A 254 -0.62 -5.90 22.33
CA ASP A 254 -0.86 -6.98 23.30
C ASP A 254 -1.69 -8.15 22.73
N LYS A 255 -2.10 -8.06 21.46
CA LYS A 255 -2.93 -9.00 20.69
C LYS A 255 -4.31 -9.29 21.29
N LYS A 256 -4.75 -8.53 22.30
CA LYS A 256 -6.04 -8.76 22.98
C LYS A 256 -7.21 -8.26 22.14
N THR A 257 -7.08 -7.07 21.55
CA THR A 257 -8.17 -6.44 20.81
C THR A 257 -7.94 -6.59 19.31
N LYS A 258 -8.89 -7.24 18.64
CA LYS A 258 -8.92 -7.37 17.18
C LYS A 258 -9.86 -6.34 16.59
N PHE A 259 -9.44 -5.70 15.51
CA PHE A 259 -10.24 -4.71 14.79
C PHE A 259 -10.02 -4.87 13.28
N VAL A 260 -10.91 -4.26 12.50
CA VAL A 260 -10.81 -4.25 11.04
C VAL A 260 -10.43 -2.85 10.58
N PHE A 261 -9.44 -2.80 9.69
CA PHE A 261 -9.11 -1.62 8.90
C PHE A 261 -9.46 -1.87 7.43
N ALA A 262 -9.96 -0.85 6.76
CA ALA A 262 -10.54 -0.98 5.43
C ALA A 262 -10.24 0.26 4.58
N VAL A 263 -10.06 0.07 3.27
CA VAL A 263 -9.88 1.17 2.31
C VAL A 263 -10.75 0.96 1.06
N MET A 264 -11.46 2.00 0.62
CA MET A 264 -12.31 2.00 -0.57
C MET A 264 -11.44 2.02 -1.85
N GLN A 265 -11.15 0.84 -2.39
CA GLN A 265 -10.24 0.64 -3.53
C GLN A 265 -10.85 -0.24 -4.64
N SER A 266 -12.12 -0.64 -4.51
CA SER A 266 -12.81 -1.47 -5.51
C SER A 266 -14.30 -1.12 -5.56
N ASN A 267 -14.63 0.17 -5.64
CA ASN A 267 -16.01 0.64 -5.58
C ASN A 267 -16.85 0.05 -6.75
N PRO A 268 -17.88 -0.78 -6.49
CA PRO A 268 -18.75 -1.34 -7.52
C PRO A 268 -19.58 -0.27 -8.25
N LEU A 269 -19.75 0.92 -7.68
CA LEU A 269 -20.40 2.06 -8.34
C LEU A 269 -19.43 2.87 -9.24
N THR A 270 -18.19 2.40 -9.43
CA THR A 270 -17.23 3.08 -10.30
C THR A 270 -17.74 3.13 -11.74
N THR A 271 -17.43 4.23 -12.43
CA THR A 271 -17.67 4.38 -13.86
C THR A 271 -16.44 4.04 -14.69
N LYS A 272 -15.38 3.52 -14.05
CA LYS A 272 -14.10 3.17 -14.69
C LYS A 272 -13.77 1.71 -14.41
N GLY A 273 -14.68 0.81 -14.80
CA GLY A 273 -14.58 -0.64 -14.58
C GLY A 273 -13.24 -1.24 -15.00
N TYR A 274 -12.64 -0.75 -16.10
CA TYR A 274 -11.31 -1.14 -16.57
C TYR A 274 -10.14 -0.88 -15.60
N ARG A 275 -10.34 -0.08 -14.55
CA ARG A 275 -9.37 0.17 -13.47
C ARG A 275 -9.53 -0.77 -12.27
N LEU A 276 -10.64 -1.50 -12.20
CA LEU A 276 -10.88 -2.45 -11.12
C LEU A 276 -9.89 -3.61 -11.20
N ARG A 277 -9.61 -4.21 -10.05
CA ARG A 277 -8.87 -5.47 -9.94
C ARG A 277 -9.87 -6.58 -9.61
N PRO A 278 -9.89 -7.70 -10.35
CA PRO A 278 -10.81 -8.79 -10.06
C PRO A 278 -10.66 -9.27 -8.61
N ALA A 279 -11.79 -9.47 -7.92
CA ALA A 279 -11.78 -10.06 -6.60
C ALA A 279 -11.40 -11.55 -6.72
N VAL A 280 -10.45 -12.00 -5.89
CA VAL A 280 -9.99 -13.38 -5.90
C VAL A 280 -10.13 -14.03 -4.54
N ILE A 281 -10.20 -15.35 -4.46
CA ILE A 281 -10.16 -16.04 -3.18
C ILE A 281 -8.70 -16.08 -2.74
N LYS A 282 -8.43 -15.73 -1.46
CA LYS A 282 -7.08 -15.79 -0.91
C LYS A 282 -6.50 -17.20 -1.14
N PRO A 283 -5.41 -17.34 -1.93
CA PRO A 283 -4.86 -18.65 -2.21
C PRO A 283 -4.17 -19.21 -0.97
N GLN A 284 -4.19 -20.55 -0.83
CA GLN A 284 -3.37 -21.24 0.17
C GLN A 284 -1.93 -21.45 -0.34
N HIS A 285 -1.79 -21.64 -1.65
CA HIS A 285 -0.51 -21.87 -2.33
C HIS A 285 -0.36 -21.01 -3.57
N VAL A 286 0.85 -20.52 -3.81
CA VAL A 286 1.23 -19.76 -5.00
C VAL A 286 2.51 -20.34 -5.60
N SER A 287 2.48 -20.60 -6.90
CA SER A 287 3.67 -20.95 -7.68
C SER A 287 4.28 -19.71 -8.31
N ILE A 288 5.58 -19.49 -8.13
CA ILE A 288 6.31 -18.33 -8.67
C ILE A 288 7.37 -18.81 -9.65
N LEU A 289 7.39 -18.25 -10.85
CA LEU A 289 8.45 -18.49 -11.83
C LEU A 289 9.50 -17.38 -11.75
N GLY A 290 10.73 -17.71 -11.38
CA GLY A 290 11.80 -16.72 -11.30
C GLY A 290 12.94 -17.12 -10.38
N GLY A 291 13.73 -16.13 -10.00
CA GLY A 291 14.86 -16.29 -9.09
C GLY A 291 15.60 -14.98 -8.83
N GLY A 292 15.00 -13.84 -9.18
CA GLY A 292 15.56 -12.50 -9.00
C GLY A 292 14.84 -11.73 -7.91
N ILE A 293 15.11 -10.42 -7.84
CA ILE A 293 14.57 -9.53 -6.81
C ILE A 293 13.04 -9.47 -6.79
N ALA A 294 12.39 -9.50 -7.97
CA ALA A 294 10.93 -9.56 -8.10
C ALA A 294 10.33 -10.74 -7.31
N SER A 295 10.81 -11.95 -7.63
CA SER A 295 10.34 -13.18 -6.99
C SER A 295 10.73 -13.28 -5.52
N ALA A 296 11.89 -12.75 -5.13
CA ALA A 296 12.32 -12.76 -3.73
C ALA A 296 11.39 -11.90 -2.86
N CYS A 297 11.13 -10.66 -3.29
CA CYS A 297 10.19 -9.78 -2.58
C CYS A 297 8.77 -10.36 -2.58
N ALA A 298 8.30 -10.91 -3.70
CA ALA A 298 6.98 -11.54 -3.79
C ALA A 298 6.85 -12.75 -2.86
N ALA A 299 7.83 -13.66 -2.86
CA ALA A 299 7.84 -14.82 -1.97
C ALA A 299 7.86 -14.41 -0.50
N TYR A 300 8.71 -13.44 -0.13
CA TYR A 300 8.77 -12.93 1.24
C TYR A 300 7.43 -12.31 1.69
N ALA A 301 6.84 -11.44 0.88
CA ALA A 301 5.57 -10.80 1.21
C ALA A 301 4.41 -11.81 1.33
N LEU A 302 4.31 -12.78 0.41
CA LEU A 302 3.28 -13.82 0.43
C LEU A 302 3.42 -14.76 1.65
N THR A 303 4.65 -15.19 1.95
CA THR A 303 4.90 -16.08 3.08
C THR A 303 4.60 -15.43 4.43
N LYS A 304 4.86 -14.12 4.59
CA LYS A 304 4.42 -13.33 5.76
C LYS A 304 2.89 -13.26 5.90
N GLN A 305 2.15 -13.36 4.80
CA GLN A 305 0.69 -13.47 4.80
C GLN A 305 0.18 -14.91 5.06
N GLY A 306 1.08 -15.83 5.36
CA GLY A 306 0.74 -17.23 5.66
C GLY A 306 0.43 -18.07 4.43
N ILE A 307 0.87 -17.66 3.25
CA ILE A 307 0.69 -18.38 1.98
C ILE A 307 1.90 -19.28 1.75
N ASP A 308 1.65 -20.53 1.32
CA ASP A 308 2.71 -21.44 0.90
C ASP A 308 3.17 -21.09 -0.52
N VAL A 309 4.48 -21.07 -0.74
CA VAL A 309 5.08 -20.63 -2.00
C VAL A 309 6.01 -21.70 -2.52
N THR A 310 5.84 -22.07 -3.79
CA THR A 310 6.84 -22.84 -4.54
C THR A 310 7.45 -21.97 -5.62
N LEU A 311 8.75 -21.74 -5.54
CA LEU A 311 9.51 -21.00 -6.52
C LEU A 311 10.23 -21.98 -7.47
N TYR A 312 10.06 -21.78 -8.77
CA TYR A 312 10.78 -22.50 -9.82
C TYR A 312 11.84 -21.58 -10.43
N CYS A 313 13.10 -21.94 -10.23
CA CYS A 313 14.25 -21.24 -10.77
C CYS A 313 14.94 -22.10 -11.82
N LYS A 314 15.12 -21.54 -13.03
CA LYS A 314 15.83 -22.24 -14.12
C LYS A 314 17.32 -22.43 -13.84
N ASP A 315 17.90 -21.56 -13.00
CA ASP A 315 19.32 -21.52 -12.71
C ASP A 315 19.65 -22.47 -11.53
N SER A 316 20.91 -22.85 -11.40
CA SER A 316 21.42 -23.69 -10.30
C SER A 316 21.38 -23.01 -8.93
N SER A 317 21.21 -21.69 -8.91
CA SER A 317 21.01 -20.89 -7.71
C SER A 317 20.17 -19.67 -8.07
N VAL A 318 19.41 -19.18 -7.10
CA VAL A 318 18.79 -17.86 -7.20
C VAL A 318 19.84 -16.75 -7.41
N ALA A 319 19.37 -15.61 -7.92
CA ALA A 319 20.12 -14.40 -8.20
C ALA A 319 21.22 -14.55 -9.28
N GLN A 320 20.91 -15.24 -10.39
CA GLN A 320 21.84 -15.39 -11.54
C GLN A 320 21.45 -14.59 -12.80
N GLY A 321 20.19 -14.18 -12.93
CA GLY A 321 19.70 -13.28 -13.99
C GLY A 321 20.06 -11.80 -13.78
N GLY A 322 19.12 -10.89 -14.11
CA GLY A 322 19.32 -9.42 -14.00
C GLY A 322 19.62 -8.90 -12.60
N SER A 323 19.40 -9.69 -11.55
CA SER A 323 19.69 -9.35 -10.14
C SER A 323 21.05 -9.87 -9.65
N SER A 324 21.98 -10.18 -10.55
CA SER A 324 23.27 -10.84 -10.22
C SER A 324 24.48 -9.90 -10.23
N ASN A 325 24.28 -8.58 -10.32
CA ASN A 325 25.39 -7.62 -10.29
C ASN A 325 26.16 -7.69 -8.96
N ALA A 326 27.41 -7.23 -8.95
CA ALA A 326 28.22 -7.20 -7.73
C ALA A 326 27.80 -6.06 -6.80
N ILE A 327 27.62 -4.88 -7.37
CA ILE A 327 27.19 -3.65 -6.70
C ILE A 327 26.16 -2.96 -7.59
N GLY A 328 25.03 -2.52 -7.03
CA GLY A 328 23.98 -1.80 -7.72
C GLY A 328 23.57 -0.55 -6.96
N ALA A 329 23.36 0.55 -7.70
CA ALA A 329 22.80 1.78 -7.13
C ALA A 329 21.33 1.60 -6.76
N LEU A 330 20.92 2.14 -5.62
CA LEU A 330 19.52 2.21 -5.18
C LEU A 330 19.13 3.66 -4.92
N TYR A 331 18.22 4.17 -5.74
CA TYR A 331 17.69 5.52 -5.65
C TYR A 331 16.35 5.65 -6.39
N PRO A 332 15.50 6.63 -6.04
CA PRO A 332 14.25 6.89 -6.74
C PRO A 332 14.49 7.56 -8.10
N LEU A 333 13.66 7.24 -9.10
CA LEU A 333 13.55 8.06 -10.31
C LEU A 333 12.63 9.24 -10.03
N LEU A 334 13.18 10.46 -10.06
CA LEU A 334 12.43 11.69 -9.82
C LEU A 334 12.55 12.65 -11.00
N HIS A 335 11.44 13.30 -11.31
CA HIS A 335 11.37 14.50 -12.14
C HIS A 335 11.23 15.75 -11.25
N GLN A 336 11.54 16.90 -11.81
CA GLN A 336 11.52 18.19 -11.10
C GLN A 336 10.13 18.48 -10.52
N GLN A 337 9.08 18.16 -11.29
CA GLN A 337 7.68 18.25 -10.87
C GLN A 337 7.15 16.87 -10.47
N LYS A 338 6.11 16.89 -9.63
CA LYS A 338 5.40 15.68 -9.23
C LYS A 338 4.60 15.13 -10.42
N ASP A 339 4.91 13.89 -10.80
CA ASP A 339 4.17 13.12 -11.78
C ASP A 339 3.96 11.68 -11.29
N ASP A 340 3.28 10.86 -12.09
CA ASP A 340 2.96 9.47 -11.70
C ASP A 340 4.22 8.63 -11.48
N ILE A 341 5.24 8.79 -12.35
CA ILE A 341 6.50 8.06 -12.23
C ILE A 341 7.22 8.42 -10.93
N SER A 342 7.41 9.71 -10.67
CA SER A 342 8.11 10.19 -9.48
C SER A 342 7.35 9.84 -8.20
N SER A 343 6.01 9.94 -8.22
CA SER A 343 5.16 9.58 -7.08
C SER A 343 5.26 8.09 -6.74
N PHE A 344 5.35 7.22 -7.74
CA PHE A 344 5.60 5.80 -7.52
C PHE A 344 7.00 5.54 -6.96
N TYR A 345 8.05 6.05 -7.63
CA TYR A 345 9.42 5.74 -7.25
C TYR A 345 9.84 6.35 -5.91
N GLN A 346 9.27 7.49 -5.51
CA GLN A 346 9.44 8.03 -4.16
C GLN A 346 8.93 7.06 -3.10
N GLN A 347 7.69 6.58 -3.23
CA GLN A 347 7.11 5.62 -2.28
C GLN A 347 7.84 4.29 -2.32
N ALA A 348 8.18 3.81 -3.53
CA ALA A 348 8.90 2.56 -3.72
C ALA A 348 10.29 2.59 -3.07
N PHE A 349 10.99 3.72 -3.16
CA PHE A 349 12.29 3.91 -2.53
C PHE A 349 12.23 3.78 -1.00
N TRP A 350 11.29 4.47 -0.35
CA TRP A 350 11.12 4.37 1.09
C TRP A 350 10.71 2.98 1.53
N ARG A 351 9.82 2.32 0.78
CA ARG A 351 9.45 0.93 1.05
C ARG A 351 10.64 -0.02 0.87
N ALA A 352 11.46 0.18 -0.16
CA ALA A 352 12.66 -0.63 -0.37
C ALA A 352 13.66 -0.48 0.77
N LYS A 353 13.95 0.76 1.19
CA LYS A 353 14.81 1.03 2.35
C LYS A 353 14.27 0.36 3.61
N ALA A 354 12.96 0.47 3.87
CA ALA A 354 12.31 -0.15 5.01
C ALA A 354 12.41 -1.68 4.97
N LEU A 355 12.10 -2.32 3.84
CA LEU A 355 12.21 -3.77 3.69
C LEU A 355 13.65 -4.25 3.91
N TYR A 356 14.63 -3.59 3.30
CA TYR A 356 16.01 -4.05 3.39
C TYR A 356 16.57 -3.86 4.81
N THR A 357 16.17 -2.79 5.50
CA THR A 357 16.46 -2.60 6.92
C THR A 357 15.81 -3.71 7.76
N GLU A 358 14.53 -4.01 7.52
CA GLU A 358 13.78 -5.09 8.20
C GLU A 358 14.47 -6.47 8.03
N ILE A 359 14.98 -6.77 6.84
CA ILE A 359 15.72 -8.02 6.57
C ILE A 359 17.06 -8.03 7.32
N ALA A 360 17.77 -6.90 7.36
CA ALA A 360 19.04 -6.79 8.10
C ALA A 360 18.84 -6.93 9.62
N GLU A 361 17.78 -6.31 10.17
CA GLU A 361 17.40 -6.40 11.59
C GLU A 361 17.00 -7.82 12.03
N GLN A 362 16.53 -8.64 11.09
CA GLN A 362 16.29 -10.08 11.32
C GLN A 362 17.58 -10.92 11.36
N GLY A 363 18.75 -10.31 11.19
CA GLY A 363 20.06 -10.97 11.26
C GLY A 363 20.58 -11.52 9.93
N PHE A 364 19.92 -11.22 8.80
CA PHE A 364 20.46 -11.51 7.48
C PHE A 364 21.45 -10.42 7.05
N SER A 365 22.51 -10.78 6.33
CA SER A 365 23.64 -9.89 6.10
C SER A 365 24.06 -9.87 4.64
N PHE A 366 23.73 -8.76 3.98
CA PHE A 366 24.15 -8.43 2.62
C PHE A 366 24.92 -7.11 2.61
N ALA A 367 25.95 -7.01 1.77
CA ALA A 367 26.75 -5.79 1.65
C ALA A 367 25.91 -4.65 1.07
N HIS A 368 25.84 -3.53 1.79
CA HIS A 368 25.17 -2.31 1.37
C HIS A 368 25.65 -1.11 2.17
N GLN A 369 25.42 0.10 1.66
CA GLN A 369 25.58 1.33 2.41
C GLN A 369 24.55 2.38 1.95
N TRP A 370 23.91 3.03 2.91
CA TRP A 370 23.07 4.23 2.69
C TRP A 370 23.95 5.49 2.62
N CYS A 371 24.90 5.47 1.69
CA CYS A 371 25.99 6.43 1.59
C CYS A 371 25.63 7.71 0.81
N GLY A 372 24.36 7.88 0.49
CA GLY A 372 23.88 8.88 -0.45
C GLY A 372 24.19 8.54 -1.91
N LEU A 373 23.53 9.27 -2.81
CA LEU A 373 23.79 9.25 -4.25
C LEU A 373 23.83 10.68 -4.79
N LEU A 374 24.80 10.95 -5.65
CA LEU A 374 24.99 12.23 -6.31
C LEU A 374 24.77 12.10 -7.82
N GLU A 375 23.73 12.74 -8.36
CA GLU A 375 23.58 12.97 -9.81
C GLU A 375 24.37 14.23 -10.18
N VAL A 376 25.54 14.06 -10.82
CA VAL A 376 26.48 15.16 -11.07
C VAL A 376 26.04 16.03 -12.25
N SER A 377 26.01 17.34 -12.06
CA SER A 377 25.65 18.34 -13.07
C SER A 377 26.82 18.68 -14.01
N TYR A 378 27.40 17.69 -14.68
CA TYR A 378 28.63 17.86 -15.48
C TYR A 378 28.45 18.61 -16.82
N LYS A 379 27.23 19.03 -17.16
CA LYS A 379 26.90 19.79 -18.37
C LYS A 379 25.72 20.73 -18.10
N GLU A 380 25.62 21.79 -18.91
CA GLU A 380 24.61 22.87 -18.77
C GLU A 380 23.17 22.34 -18.59
N ALA A 381 22.74 21.37 -19.39
CA ALA A 381 21.39 20.82 -19.29
C ALA A 381 21.10 20.12 -17.93
N LEU A 382 22.12 19.61 -17.24
CA LEU A 382 21.97 19.02 -15.90
C LEU A 382 22.01 20.08 -14.81
N ASP A 383 22.81 21.13 -14.99
CA ASP A 383 22.83 22.29 -14.09
C ASP A 383 21.46 23.01 -14.09
N ASN A 384 20.90 23.26 -15.28
CA ASN A 384 19.53 23.80 -15.42
C ASN A 384 18.48 22.88 -14.76
N ARG A 385 18.68 21.56 -14.83
CA ARG A 385 17.81 20.60 -14.13
C ARG A 385 17.93 20.72 -12.62
N GLN A 386 19.15 20.86 -12.09
CA GLN A 386 19.37 21.07 -10.66
C GLN A 386 18.67 22.35 -10.18
N GLN A 387 18.88 23.47 -10.88
CA GLN A 387 18.22 24.75 -10.57
C GLN A 387 16.69 24.61 -10.54
N ALA A 388 16.11 23.94 -11.55
CA ALA A 388 14.67 23.70 -11.59
C ALA A 388 14.14 22.85 -10.41
N PHE A 389 14.93 21.89 -9.89
CA PHE A 389 14.56 21.15 -8.67
C PHE A 389 14.54 22.05 -7.44
N GLU A 390 15.52 22.95 -7.31
CA GLU A 390 15.62 23.89 -6.19
C GLU A 390 14.50 24.95 -6.24
N GLU A 391 14.23 25.50 -7.42
CA GLU A 391 13.19 26.52 -7.63
C GLU A 391 11.78 25.97 -7.36
N LEU A 392 11.47 24.77 -7.88
CA LEU A 392 10.15 24.17 -7.70
C LEU A 392 9.93 23.61 -6.30
N ASN A 393 11.00 23.26 -5.58
CA ASN A 393 10.99 22.73 -4.21
C ASN A 393 9.87 21.69 -3.97
N THR A 394 9.63 20.84 -4.96
CA THR A 394 8.49 19.90 -4.98
C THR A 394 8.70 18.73 -4.03
N TRP A 395 9.97 18.39 -3.76
CA TRP A 395 10.37 17.23 -2.97
C TRP A 395 11.05 17.66 -1.67
N PRO A 396 10.87 16.90 -0.58
CA PRO A 396 11.52 17.22 0.67
C PRO A 396 13.04 16.98 0.57
N LYS A 397 13.82 17.78 1.31
CA LYS A 397 15.29 17.79 1.22
C LYS A 397 15.93 16.46 1.66
N ASP A 398 15.24 15.68 2.49
CA ASP A 398 15.68 14.34 2.88
C ASP A 398 15.55 13.31 1.75
N LEU A 399 14.75 13.59 0.72
CA LEU A 399 14.65 12.79 -0.49
C LEU A 399 15.70 13.23 -1.53
N ILE A 400 15.74 14.52 -1.85
CA ILE A 400 16.63 15.09 -2.86
C ILE A 400 16.82 16.60 -2.64
N HIS A 401 18.03 17.10 -2.82
CA HIS A 401 18.34 18.53 -2.84
C HIS A 401 19.57 18.82 -3.69
N GLY A 402 19.70 20.05 -4.19
CA GLY A 402 20.89 20.44 -4.91
C GLY A 402 22.07 20.76 -3.98
N VAL A 403 23.27 20.53 -4.49
CA VAL A 403 24.55 20.77 -3.81
C VAL A 403 25.53 21.44 -4.79
N ASN A 404 26.40 22.31 -4.27
CA ASN A 404 27.48 22.89 -5.05
C ASN A 404 28.69 21.95 -5.16
N ALA A 405 29.70 22.32 -5.95
CA ALA A 405 30.89 21.48 -6.20
C ALA A 405 31.68 21.12 -4.94
N LYS A 406 31.78 22.04 -3.98
CA LYS A 406 32.45 21.80 -2.70
C LYS A 406 31.68 20.75 -1.90
N GLN A 407 30.38 20.93 -1.73
CA GLN A 407 29.51 19.99 -1.03
C GLN A 407 29.50 18.61 -1.72
N ALA A 408 29.43 18.57 -3.05
CA ALA A 408 29.54 17.35 -3.83
C ALA A 408 30.85 16.60 -3.54
N SER A 409 31.98 17.34 -3.49
CA SER A 409 33.29 16.78 -3.16
C SER A 409 33.35 16.27 -1.72
N ASP A 410 32.80 17.03 -0.77
CA ASP A 410 32.73 16.66 0.65
C ASP A 410 31.90 15.38 0.84
N HIS A 411 30.74 15.26 0.19
CA HIS A 411 29.90 14.07 0.24
C HIS A 411 30.57 12.85 -0.41
N ALA A 412 31.17 13.03 -1.59
CA ALA A 412 31.82 11.95 -2.32
C ALA A 412 33.21 11.58 -1.76
N ASN A 413 33.79 12.44 -0.91
CA ASN A 413 35.15 12.32 -0.39
C ASN A 413 36.23 12.21 -1.49
N ILE A 414 35.95 12.80 -2.65
CA ILE A 414 36.82 12.93 -3.81
C ILE A 414 36.57 14.28 -4.48
N ASP A 415 37.58 14.86 -5.12
CA ASP A 415 37.43 16.16 -5.75
C ASP A 415 36.53 16.07 -6.98
N LEU A 416 35.45 16.85 -6.99
CA LEU A 416 34.50 16.97 -8.08
C LEU A 416 34.39 18.43 -8.50
N PRO A 417 34.56 18.76 -9.79
CA PRO A 417 34.50 20.15 -10.25
C PRO A 417 33.07 20.67 -10.40
N TYR A 418 32.06 19.83 -10.18
CA TYR A 418 30.65 20.13 -10.42
C TYR A 418 29.81 19.87 -9.17
N GLY A 419 28.73 20.65 -9.04
CA GLY A 419 27.62 20.33 -8.13
C GLY A 419 26.73 19.20 -8.67
N GLY A 420 25.55 19.06 -8.07
CA GLY A 420 24.59 18.07 -8.52
C GLY A 420 23.34 18.01 -7.65
N LEU A 421 22.51 17.01 -7.92
CA LEU A 421 21.41 16.63 -7.05
C LEU A 421 21.85 15.49 -6.13
N PHE A 422 21.77 15.70 -4.83
CA PHE A 422 22.14 14.75 -3.81
C PHE A 422 20.89 14.11 -3.17
N MET A 423 20.89 12.79 -3.06
CA MET A 423 19.85 11.99 -2.44
C MET A 423 20.45 11.33 -1.18
N PRO A 424 20.29 11.92 0.02
CA PRO A 424 21.10 11.56 1.19
C PRO A 424 20.78 10.15 1.72
N ASN A 425 19.56 9.67 1.49
CA ASN A 425 19.12 8.36 1.96
C ASN A 425 19.39 7.22 0.98
N ALA A 426 19.83 7.54 -0.24
CA ALA A 426 20.14 6.58 -1.30
C ALA A 426 21.49 5.90 -1.04
N GLY A 427 21.92 5.03 -1.95
CA GLY A 427 23.26 4.44 -1.87
C GLY A 427 23.43 3.25 -2.79
N TRP A 428 24.17 2.25 -2.32
CA TRP A 428 24.43 1.02 -3.06
C TRP A 428 24.13 -0.22 -2.24
N ILE A 429 23.87 -1.32 -2.93
CA ILE A 429 23.64 -2.64 -2.37
C ILE A 429 24.26 -3.71 -3.26
N SER A 430 24.66 -4.85 -2.72
CA SER A 430 25.00 -6.04 -3.48
C SER A 430 23.72 -6.80 -3.83
N PRO A 431 23.22 -6.73 -5.08
CA PRO A 431 21.92 -7.30 -5.44
C PRO A 431 21.89 -8.82 -5.28
N GLN A 432 22.99 -9.49 -5.60
CA GLN A 432 23.06 -10.94 -5.52
C GLN A 432 22.97 -11.44 -4.08
N GLU A 433 23.67 -10.79 -3.14
CA GLU A 433 23.61 -11.11 -1.72
C GLU A 433 22.22 -10.81 -1.15
N LEU A 434 21.69 -9.62 -1.44
CA LEU A 434 20.36 -9.22 -0.99
C LEU A 434 19.27 -10.20 -1.41
N VAL A 435 19.23 -10.59 -2.70
CA VAL A 435 18.20 -11.51 -3.20
C VAL A 435 18.27 -12.86 -2.50
N LYS A 436 19.48 -13.40 -2.29
CA LYS A 436 19.68 -14.65 -1.55
C LYS A 436 19.17 -14.53 -0.11
N ASP A 437 19.45 -13.41 0.55
CA ASP A 437 19.07 -13.21 1.95
C ASP A 437 17.57 -12.93 2.13
N ILE A 438 16.91 -12.24 1.20
CA ILE A 438 15.44 -12.15 1.19
C ILE A 438 14.82 -13.55 1.03
N PHE A 439 15.38 -14.40 0.16
CA PHE A 439 14.90 -15.77 0.04
C PHE A 439 15.10 -16.59 1.32
N LYS A 440 16.25 -16.46 2.01
CA LYS A 440 16.45 -17.09 3.31
C LYS A 440 15.45 -16.59 4.36
N ALA A 441 15.18 -15.29 4.38
CA ALA A 441 14.16 -14.70 5.27
C ALA A 441 12.75 -15.25 4.97
N ALA A 442 12.43 -15.47 3.69
CA ALA A 442 11.18 -16.12 3.29
C ALA A 442 11.16 -17.62 3.65
N GLN A 443 12.28 -18.33 3.54
CA GLN A 443 12.39 -19.73 4.00
C GLN A 443 12.22 -19.86 5.51
N ALA A 444 12.68 -18.88 6.29
CA ALA A 444 12.54 -18.85 7.75
C ALA A 444 11.08 -18.81 8.23
N THR A 445 10.12 -18.49 7.35
CA THR A 445 8.70 -18.61 7.68
C THR A 445 8.17 -20.05 7.59
N ASN A 446 8.99 -21.00 7.13
CA ASN A 446 8.64 -22.39 6.82
C ASN A 446 7.53 -22.54 5.76
N ARG A 447 7.43 -21.59 4.83
CA ARG A 447 6.40 -21.57 3.78
C ARG A 447 6.95 -21.43 2.37
N LEU A 448 8.26 -21.35 2.20
CA LEU A 448 8.89 -21.24 0.89
C LEU A 448 9.68 -22.50 0.54
N THR A 449 9.33 -23.12 -0.58
CA THR A 449 10.11 -24.16 -1.25
C THR A 449 10.71 -23.59 -2.53
N ILE A 450 12.02 -23.76 -2.73
CA ILE A 450 12.75 -23.33 -3.93
C ILE A 450 13.23 -24.56 -4.68
N LEU A 451 12.84 -24.67 -5.96
CA LEU A 451 13.31 -25.70 -6.88
C LEU A 451 14.24 -25.03 -7.90
N THR A 452 15.54 -25.31 -7.81
CA THR A 452 16.55 -24.86 -8.77
C THR A 452 16.66 -25.83 -9.94
N ASP A 453 17.40 -25.43 -10.98
CA ASP A 453 17.61 -26.23 -12.20
C ASP A 453 16.30 -26.68 -12.86
N THR A 454 15.21 -25.94 -12.61
CA THR A 454 13.85 -26.25 -13.06
C THR A 454 13.47 -25.27 -14.16
N HIS A 455 13.80 -25.63 -15.40
CA HIS A 455 13.52 -24.85 -16.59
C HIS A 455 12.11 -25.14 -17.09
N ILE A 456 11.25 -24.15 -17.01
CA ILE A 456 9.88 -24.21 -17.54
C ILE A 456 9.92 -23.89 -19.03
N THR A 457 9.53 -24.86 -19.84
CA THR A 457 9.50 -24.75 -21.31
C THR A 457 8.13 -24.32 -21.83
N LYS A 458 7.06 -24.62 -21.07
CA LYS A 458 5.69 -24.27 -21.42
C LYS A 458 4.82 -24.16 -20.17
N VAL A 459 3.87 -23.22 -20.20
CA VAL A 459 2.78 -23.15 -19.22
C VAL A 459 1.44 -23.27 -19.94
N GLN A 460 0.52 -24.04 -19.40
CA GLN A 460 -0.78 -24.32 -20.00
C GLN A 460 -1.88 -24.23 -18.95
N GLN A 461 -2.93 -23.47 -19.25
CA GLN A 461 -4.10 -23.45 -18.39
C GLN A 461 -4.88 -24.76 -18.57
N VAL A 462 -5.26 -25.39 -17.46
CA VAL A 462 -6.05 -26.62 -17.44
C VAL A 462 -7.33 -26.40 -16.64
N THR A 463 -8.43 -26.98 -17.13
CA THR A 463 -9.73 -26.93 -16.46
C THR A 463 -9.93 -28.21 -15.67
N ASN A 464 -10.05 -28.07 -14.35
CA ASN A 464 -10.30 -29.19 -13.45
C ASN A 464 -11.79 -29.31 -13.16
N THR A 465 -12.33 -30.51 -13.33
CA THR A 465 -13.68 -30.89 -12.91
C THR A 465 -13.62 -31.55 -11.54
N SER A 466 -14.24 -30.93 -10.53
CA SER A 466 -14.45 -31.59 -9.23
C SER A 466 -15.91 -32.03 -9.11
N THR A 467 -16.14 -33.33 -8.97
CA THR A 467 -17.44 -33.88 -8.57
C THR A 467 -17.54 -33.88 -7.05
N LYS A 468 -18.11 -32.83 -6.45
CA LYS A 468 -18.49 -32.89 -5.04
C LYS A 468 -19.70 -33.83 -4.89
N THR A 469 -19.55 -34.90 -4.10
CA THR A 469 -20.57 -35.93 -3.86
C THR A 469 -21.72 -35.51 -2.94
N ASN A 470 -21.96 -34.21 -2.74
CA ASN A 470 -23.18 -33.74 -2.09
C ASN A 470 -23.57 -32.34 -2.59
N ARG A 471 -24.67 -32.30 -3.35
CA ARG A 471 -25.32 -31.18 -4.06
C ARG A 471 -24.78 -30.88 -5.47
N SER A 472 -25.67 -31.14 -6.43
CA SER A 472 -25.50 -31.00 -7.88
C SER A 472 -25.10 -29.61 -8.36
N LEU A 473 -23.80 -29.30 -8.35
CA LEU A 473 -23.15 -28.33 -9.25
C LEU A 473 -21.71 -28.80 -9.48
N SER A 474 -21.31 -29.05 -10.73
CA SER A 474 -19.90 -29.24 -11.06
C SER A 474 -19.17 -27.90 -10.91
N GLU A 475 -18.29 -27.78 -9.93
CA GLU A 475 -17.39 -26.63 -9.83
C GLU A 475 -16.21 -26.86 -10.78
N TYR A 476 -16.17 -26.06 -11.85
CA TYR A 476 -15.00 -25.96 -12.72
C TYR A 476 -14.00 -24.99 -12.08
N SER A 477 -12.79 -25.46 -11.81
CA SER A 477 -11.69 -24.59 -11.38
C SER A 477 -10.60 -24.60 -12.44
N LYS A 478 -10.03 -23.44 -12.73
CA LYS A 478 -8.89 -23.34 -13.64
C LYS A 478 -7.59 -23.37 -12.83
N SER A 479 -6.61 -24.10 -13.33
CA SER A 479 -5.26 -24.14 -12.77
C SER A 479 -4.25 -24.15 -13.92
N TRP A 480 -2.97 -24.26 -13.59
CA TRP A 480 -1.87 -24.21 -14.54
C TRP A 480 -1.03 -25.47 -14.43
N ARG A 481 -0.74 -26.08 -15.59
CA ARG A 481 0.31 -27.08 -15.73
C ARG A 481 1.59 -26.42 -16.19
N LEU A 482 2.69 -26.72 -15.51
CA LEU A 482 4.03 -26.28 -15.83
C LEU A 482 4.81 -27.46 -16.41
N TYR A 483 5.25 -27.36 -17.65
CA TYR A 483 6.11 -28.35 -18.30
C TYR A 483 7.56 -27.97 -18.07
N THR A 484 8.34 -28.89 -17.50
CA THR A 484 9.74 -28.63 -17.12
C THR A 484 10.67 -29.75 -17.55
N ASN A 485 11.97 -29.49 -17.48
CA ASN A 485 13.00 -30.52 -17.61
C ASN A 485 13.02 -31.55 -16.46
N GLN A 486 12.31 -31.30 -15.35
CA GLN A 486 12.22 -32.20 -14.19
C GLN A 486 10.84 -32.89 -14.08
N GLY A 487 9.99 -32.78 -15.11
CA GLY A 487 8.62 -33.31 -15.10
C GLY A 487 7.56 -32.20 -15.12
N GLU A 488 6.33 -32.59 -14.81
CA GLU A 488 5.17 -31.69 -14.80
C GLU A 488 4.82 -31.27 -13.36
N PHE A 489 4.46 -30.00 -13.19
CA PHE A 489 3.99 -29.46 -11.91
C PHE A 489 2.66 -28.75 -12.08
N ASP A 490 1.90 -28.69 -10.99
CA ASP A 490 0.61 -28.01 -10.92
C ASP A 490 0.67 -26.73 -10.08
N ALA A 491 -0.04 -25.72 -10.56
CA ALA A 491 -0.16 -24.44 -9.91
C ALA A 491 -1.62 -23.96 -9.92
N THR A 492 -2.23 -23.83 -8.74
CA THR A 492 -3.56 -23.22 -8.63
C THR A 492 -3.51 -21.73 -8.98
N VAL A 493 -2.49 -21.02 -8.49
CA VAL A 493 -2.17 -19.64 -8.83
C VAL A 493 -0.72 -19.57 -9.30
N LEU A 494 -0.51 -18.95 -10.47
CA LEU A 494 0.80 -18.79 -11.09
C LEU A 494 1.18 -17.30 -11.14
N VAL A 495 2.35 -16.97 -10.60
CA VAL A 495 2.96 -15.64 -10.68
C VAL A 495 4.24 -15.73 -11.51
N ILE A 496 4.34 -14.92 -12.56
CA ILE A 496 5.53 -14.86 -13.42
C ILE A 496 6.40 -13.65 -13.02
N CYS A 497 7.60 -13.95 -12.54
CA CYS A 497 8.66 -13.01 -12.15
C CYS A 497 9.98 -13.27 -12.91
N GLY A 498 9.92 -13.95 -14.07
CA GLY A 498 11.07 -14.45 -14.83
C GLY A 498 11.91 -13.39 -15.56
N GLY A 499 11.72 -12.10 -15.28
CA GLY A 499 12.50 -11.03 -15.91
C GLY A 499 12.33 -11.00 -17.43
N ALA A 500 13.43 -10.83 -18.17
CA ALA A 500 13.38 -10.74 -19.63
C ALA A 500 13.01 -12.08 -20.31
N ASP A 501 13.35 -13.21 -19.70
CA ASP A 501 13.05 -14.54 -20.24
C ASP A 501 11.53 -14.80 -20.28
N ALA A 502 10.77 -14.17 -19.39
CA ALA A 502 9.33 -14.30 -19.32
C ALA A 502 8.61 -13.69 -20.55
N ILE A 503 9.27 -12.84 -21.34
CA ILE A 503 8.68 -12.19 -22.52
C ILE A 503 8.26 -13.23 -23.57
N GLU A 504 8.97 -14.35 -23.65
CA GLU A 504 8.70 -15.41 -24.63
C GLU A 504 7.54 -16.33 -24.23
N ILE A 505 7.04 -16.22 -22.98
CA ILE A 505 5.88 -16.99 -22.52
C ILE A 505 4.65 -16.55 -23.32
N GLU A 506 3.97 -17.51 -23.95
CA GLU A 506 2.87 -17.27 -24.90
C GLU A 506 1.81 -16.30 -24.37
N GLN A 507 1.38 -16.48 -23.13
CA GLN A 507 0.36 -15.65 -22.49
C GLN A 507 0.81 -14.22 -22.21
N LEU A 508 2.13 -13.95 -22.25
CA LEU A 508 2.71 -12.64 -22.00
C LEU A 508 3.15 -11.90 -23.26
N LYS A 509 3.24 -12.58 -24.41
CA LYS A 509 3.62 -11.98 -25.71
C LYS A 509 2.86 -10.71 -26.07
N PRO A 510 1.55 -10.57 -25.78
CA PRO A 510 0.82 -9.34 -26.09
C PRO A 510 1.19 -8.14 -25.20
N LEU A 511 1.89 -8.34 -24.08
CA LEU A 511 2.31 -7.25 -23.22
C LEU A 511 3.50 -6.50 -23.85
N PRO A 512 3.51 -5.15 -23.83
CA PRO A 512 4.57 -4.36 -24.47
C PRO A 512 5.84 -4.29 -23.62
N LEU A 513 6.45 -5.44 -23.40
CA LEU A 513 7.71 -5.62 -22.69
C LEU A 513 8.86 -5.77 -23.68
N THR A 514 10.05 -5.34 -23.28
CA THR A 514 11.24 -5.42 -24.13
C THR A 514 12.46 -5.88 -23.34
N ALA A 515 13.22 -6.81 -23.90
CA ALA A 515 14.53 -7.17 -23.38
C ALA A 515 15.55 -6.09 -23.75
N THR A 516 16.32 -5.63 -22.77
CA THR A 516 17.42 -4.69 -23.00
C THR A 516 18.68 -5.22 -22.32
N ARG A 517 19.69 -5.53 -23.13
CA ARG A 517 21.01 -5.92 -22.63
C ARG A 517 21.73 -4.73 -22.02
N GLY A 518 22.43 -4.98 -20.93
CA GLY A 518 23.41 -4.06 -20.38
C GLY A 518 24.57 -4.79 -19.74
N GLN A 519 25.77 -4.26 -19.98
CA GLN A 519 27.01 -4.72 -19.39
C GLN A 519 27.50 -3.73 -18.34
N ILE A 520 27.86 -4.28 -17.19
CA ILE A 520 28.59 -3.58 -16.13
C ILE A 520 30.03 -4.07 -16.09
N THR A 521 30.93 -3.18 -15.69
CA THR A 521 32.36 -3.47 -15.55
C THR A 521 32.75 -3.26 -14.09
N SER A 522 33.38 -4.27 -13.50
CA SER A 522 33.90 -4.21 -12.14
C SER A 522 35.39 -3.85 -12.22
N MET A 523 35.76 -2.73 -11.64
CA MET A 523 37.12 -2.20 -11.64
C MET A 523 37.79 -2.48 -10.30
N THR A 524 39.06 -2.87 -10.33
CA THR A 524 39.87 -3.06 -9.12
C THR A 524 40.09 -1.72 -8.41
N SER A 525 39.85 -1.66 -7.10
CA SER A 525 40.08 -0.46 -6.29
C SER A 525 41.56 -0.11 -6.22
N ASN A 526 41.87 1.17 -6.00
CA ASN A 526 43.22 1.66 -5.79
C ASN A 526 43.22 2.83 -4.79
N LYS A 527 44.40 3.26 -4.33
CA LYS A 527 44.58 4.30 -3.30
C LYS A 527 43.95 5.66 -3.63
N LYS A 528 43.60 5.91 -4.89
CA LYS A 528 43.06 7.20 -5.35
C LYS A 528 41.54 7.23 -5.30
N ILE A 529 40.89 6.06 -5.36
CA ILE A 529 39.43 5.94 -5.47
C ILE A 529 38.78 5.17 -4.31
N ASN A 530 39.55 4.40 -3.52
CA ASN A 530 39.05 3.66 -2.37
C ASN A 530 38.35 4.54 -1.31
N LYS A 531 38.64 5.85 -1.30
CA LYS A 531 38.03 6.82 -0.40
C LYS A 531 36.64 7.30 -0.83
N LEU A 532 36.19 6.97 -2.06
CA LEU A 532 34.87 7.36 -2.57
C LEU A 532 33.76 6.89 -1.62
N SER A 533 33.00 7.84 -1.08
CA SER A 533 31.99 7.60 -0.03
C SER A 533 30.55 7.74 -0.48
N THR A 534 30.28 8.03 -1.75
CA THR A 534 28.91 8.20 -2.29
C THR A 534 28.82 7.59 -3.69
N VAL A 535 27.64 7.12 -4.08
CA VAL A 535 27.40 6.69 -5.47
C VAL A 535 27.36 7.90 -6.39
N ILE A 536 28.08 7.86 -7.50
CA ILE A 536 28.10 8.94 -8.49
C ILE A 536 27.33 8.50 -9.72
N CYS A 537 26.28 9.23 -10.04
CA CYS A 537 25.54 9.10 -11.30
C CYS A 537 25.93 10.22 -12.26
N HIS A 538 26.22 9.83 -13.49
CA HIS A 538 26.47 10.70 -14.64
C HIS A 538 25.64 10.15 -15.82
N LYS A 539 26.20 10.06 -17.03
CA LYS A 539 25.58 9.25 -18.11
C LYS A 539 25.64 7.73 -17.83
N GLY A 540 26.46 7.33 -16.88
CA GLY A 540 26.49 6.01 -16.25
C GLY A 540 26.46 6.16 -14.73
N TYR A 541 27.02 5.20 -14.01
CA TYR A 541 27.23 5.28 -12.57
C TYR A 541 28.59 4.70 -12.18
N LEU A 542 29.10 5.17 -11.05
CA LEU A 542 30.30 4.69 -10.35
C LEU A 542 29.94 4.49 -8.87
N THR A 543 30.24 3.32 -8.33
CA THR A 543 29.95 2.99 -6.92
C THR A 543 31.17 3.17 -6.02
N PRO A 544 30.98 3.39 -4.71
CA PRO A 544 32.00 3.13 -3.70
C PRO A 544 32.56 1.71 -3.76
N GLU A 545 33.66 1.49 -3.04
CA GLU A 545 34.32 0.19 -2.97
C GLU A 545 33.46 -0.81 -2.19
N ASN A 546 33.37 -2.04 -2.70
CA ASN A 546 32.96 -3.20 -1.93
C ASN A 546 33.91 -4.36 -2.25
N LYS A 547 34.54 -4.95 -1.23
CA LYS A 547 35.46 -6.10 -1.38
C LYS A 547 36.56 -5.86 -2.44
N GLY A 548 37.19 -4.68 -2.43
CA GLY A 548 38.28 -4.34 -3.33
C GLY A 548 37.87 -3.99 -4.76
N ILE A 549 36.57 -3.88 -5.08
CA ILE A 549 36.08 -3.53 -6.41
C ILE A 549 35.08 -2.36 -6.39
N HIS A 550 35.01 -1.64 -7.50
CA HIS A 550 33.98 -0.67 -7.82
C HIS A 550 33.19 -1.14 -9.04
N CYS A 551 31.92 -0.78 -9.17
CA CYS A 551 31.17 -1.01 -10.39
C CYS A 551 31.03 0.30 -11.18
N ILE A 552 31.32 0.21 -12.48
CA ILE A 552 30.96 1.22 -13.46
C ILE A 552 29.99 0.64 -14.48
N GLY A 553 29.08 1.48 -14.97
CA GLY A 553 28.18 1.05 -16.02
C GLY A 553 27.05 2.02 -16.32
N ALA A 554 26.12 1.65 -17.19
CA ALA A 554 26.11 0.41 -17.94
C ALA A 554 25.77 0.69 -19.40
N THR A 555 26.16 -0.23 -20.29
CA THR A 555 25.65 -0.21 -21.66
C THR A 555 24.14 -0.45 -21.68
N PHE A 556 23.51 -0.02 -22.79
CA PHE A 556 22.07 -0.07 -22.97
C PHE A 556 21.73 -0.40 -24.42
N GLN A 557 21.58 -1.70 -24.72
CA GLN A 557 21.32 -2.21 -26.05
C GLN A 557 19.90 -2.80 -26.09
N LYS A 558 18.98 -2.05 -26.71
CA LYS A 558 17.57 -2.46 -26.86
C LYS A 558 17.47 -3.64 -27.81
N ASN A 559 16.57 -4.58 -27.53
CA ASN A 559 16.31 -5.78 -28.34
C ASN A 559 17.50 -6.73 -28.50
N ASP A 560 18.59 -6.51 -27.78
CA ASP A 560 19.69 -7.46 -27.68
C ASP A 560 19.45 -8.38 -26.48
N THR A 561 19.54 -9.69 -26.71
CA THR A 561 19.37 -10.75 -25.71
C THR A 561 20.69 -11.52 -25.42
N ASN A 562 21.81 -11.12 -26.03
CA ASN A 562 23.08 -11.80 -25.90
C ASN A 562 23.68 -11.62 -24.50
N LEU A 563 23.90 -12.72 -23.76
CA LEU A 563 24.47 -12.65 -22.40
C LEU A 563 26.01 -12.68 -22.37
N LYS A 564 26.68 -12.82 -23.51
CA LYS A 564 28.14 -12.80 -23.59
C LYS A 564 28.66 -11.39 -23.33
N THR A 565 29.73 -11.29 -22.56
CA THR A 565 30.42 -10.03 -22.32
C THR A 565 31.27 -9.63 -23.53
N ASP A 566 31.40 -8.33 -23.78
CA ASP A 566 32.19 -7.76 -24.87
C ASP A 566 33.21 -6.76 -24.31
N LYS A 567 34.45 -6.76 -24.82
CA LYS A 567 35.46 -5.76 -24.45
C LYS A 567 35.08 -4.36 -24.92
N ALA A 568 34.37 -4.24 -26.05
CA ALA A 568 33.89 -2.94 -26.53
C ALA A 568 32.93 -2.27 -25.54
N ASP A 569 32.13 -3.07 -24.83
CA ASP A 569 31.23 -2.58 -23.78
C ASP A 569 31.98 -2.14 -22.52
N ASP A 570 33.08 -2.82 -22.15
CA ASP A 570 33.93 -2.39 -21.04
C ASP A 570 34.63 -1.07 -21.38
N HIS A 571 35.17 -0.97 -22.60
CA HIS A 571 35.76 0.25 -23.12
C HIS A 571 34.74 1.39 -23.16
N TYR A 572 33.49 1.11 -23.55
CA TYR A 572 32.40 2.08 -23.51
C TYR A 572 32.17 2.61 -22.09
N ASN A 573 32.09 1.72 -21.08
CA ASN A 573 31.85 2.12 -19.69
C ASN A 573 32.98 3.03 -19.16
N LEU A 574 34.24 2.67 -19.41
CA LEU A 574 35.40 3.50 -19.05
C LEU A 574 35.37 4.86 -19.76
N THR A 575 35.14 4.85 -21.08
CA THR A 575 35.04 6.07 -21.89
C THR A 575 33.93 7.00 -21.41
N MET A 576 32.83 6.45 -20.89
CA MET A 576 31.71 7.26 -20.43
C MET A 576 32.01 7.96 -19.10
N LEU A 577 32.81 7.35 -18.23
CA LEU A 577 33.36 8.04 -17.06
C LEU A 577 34.31 9.18 -17.49
N ASP A 578 35.22 8.90 -18.41
CA ASP A 578 36.18 9.87 -18.94
C ASP A 578 35.50 11.09 -19.60
N LYS A 579 34.50 10.84 -20.45
CA LYS A 579 33.73 11.89 -21.12
C LYS A 579 32.91 12.77 -20.17
N CYS A 580 32.40 12.20 -19.07
CA CYS A 580 31.55 12.95 -18.15
C CYS A 580 32.35 13.63 -17.03
N LEU A 581 33.42 12.98 -16.56
CA LEU A 581 34.23 13.39 -15.40
C LEU A 581 35.73 13.18 -15.71
N PRO A 582 36.32 13.92 -16.67
CA PRO A 582 37.68 13.66 -17.14
C PRO A 582 38.75 13.84 -16.05
N GLY A 583 38.59 14.85 -15.17
CA GLY A 583 39.50 15.06 -14.04
C GLY A 583 39.50 13.89 -13.05
N LEU A 584 38.32 13.31 -12.77
CA LEU A 584 38.21 12.13 -11.92
C LEU A 584 38.80 10.90 -12.61
N SER A 585 38.44 10.66 -13.87
CA SER A 585 38.97 9.57 -14.70
C SER A 585 40.50 9.57 -14.73
N SER A 586 41.10 10.72 -15.05
CA SER A 586 42.55 10.93 -15.07
C SER A 586 43.20 10.70 -13.71
N THR A 587 42.57 11.19 -12.64
CA THR A 587 43.05 10.99 -11.26
C THR A 587 43.10 9.51 -10.95
N ILE A 588 41.99 8.78 -11.11
CA ILE A 588 41.89 7.34 -10.82
C ILE A 588 42.91 6.55 -11.65
N GLY A 589 43.01 6.87 -12.94
CA GLY A 589 43.97 6.28 -13.88
C GLY A 589 43.68 4.82 -14.24
N TRP A 590 42.42 4.39 -14.19
CA TRP A 590 42.02 3.04 -14.57
C TRP A 590 42.27 2.74 -16.04
N GLN A 591 42.70 1.51 -16.31
CA GLN A 591 42.95 0.95 -17.62
C GLN A 591 42.26 -0.42 -17.77
N GLU A 592 42.23 -0.99 -18.98
CA GLU A 592 41.60 -2.29 -19.22
C GLU A 592 42.17 -3.43 -18.36
N LYS A 593 43.47 -3.38 -18.03
CA LYS A 593 44.13 -4.35 -17.15
C LYS A 593 43.59 -4.33 -15.70
N ASP A 594 42.93 -3.25 -15.30
CA ASP A 594 42.39 -3.10 -13.94
C ASP A 594 40.95 -3.63 -13.84
N ILE A 595 40.36 -4.06 -14.96
CA ILE A 595 39.05 -4.72 -14.99
C ILE A 595 39.17 -6.05 -14.24
N SER A 596 38.47 -6.15 -13.11
CA SER A 596 38.39 -7.36 -12.31
C SER A 596 37.40 -8.37 -12.91
N SER A 597 36.25 -7.90 -13.39
CA SER A 597 35.26 -8.74 -14.08
C SER A 597 34.24 -7.91 -14.86
N SER A 598 33.58 -8.55 -15.82
CA SER A 598 32.51 -7.94 -16.63
C SER A 598 31.25 -8.80 -16.56
N LYS A 599 30.07 -8.17 -16.63
CA LYS A 599 28.80 -8.90 -16.55
C LYS A 599 27.73 -8.28 -17.42
N ALA A 600 27.29 -9.02 -18.45
CA ALA A 600 26.17 -8.66 -19.31
C ALA A 600 24.88 -9.37 -18.87
N ARG A 601 23.79 -8.62 -18.69
CA ARG A 601 22.49 -9.15 -18.28
C ARG A 601 21.35 -8.45 -19.01
N LEU A 602 20.18 -9.08 -18.98
CA LEU A 602 18.97 -8.53 -19.58
C LEU A 602 18.11 -7.83 -18.54
N ARG A 603 17.59 -6.67 -18.93
CA ARG A 603 16.53 -5.93 -18.23
C ARG A 603 15.21 -6.22 -18.94
N CYS A 604 14.14 -6.41 -18.17
CA CYS A 604 12.78 -6.41 -18.68
C CYS A 604 12.23 -4.99 -18.55
N MET A 605 12.09 -4.28 -19.67
CA MET A 605 11.64 -2.90 -19.72
C MET A 605 10.17 -2.83 -20.10
N SER A 606 9.40 -2.00 -19.40
CA SER A 606 8.11 -1.50 -19.89
C SER A 606 8.32 -0.21 -20.70
N GLN A 607 7.38 0.10 -21.60
CA GLN A 607 7.47 1.31 -22.44
C GLN A 607 7.38 2.63 -21.65
N ASP A 608 6.70 2.63 -20.51
CA ASP A 608 6.47 3.82 -19.68
C ASP A 608 7.34 3.86 -18.41
N HIS A 609 8.30 2.92 -18.28
CA HIS A 609 9.24 2.82 -17.15
C HIS A 609 8.61 2.52 -15.78
N LEU A 610 7.29 2.22 -15.74
CA LEU A 610 6.62 1.70 -14.56
C LEU A 610 6.55 0.17 -14.61
N PRO A 611 6.66 -0.54 -13.46
CA PRO A 611 6.44 -1.98 -13.41
C PRO A 611 5.07 -2.43 -13.95
N LEU A 612 4.97 -3.70 -14.29
CA LEU A 612 3.70 -4.38 -14.53
C LEU A 612 3.45 -5.33 -13.38
N VAL A 613 2.41 -5.07 -12.58
CA VAL A 613 2.04 -5.90 -11.44
C VAL A 613 0.54 -6.21 -11.39
N GLY A 614 0.25 -7.51 -11.28
CA GLY A 614 -1.08 -8.08 -11.06
C GLY A 614 -1.56 -8.98 -12.20
N ALA A 615 -2.88 -9.16 -12.32
CA ALA A 615 -3.47 -10.13 -13.23
C ALA A 615 -3.17 -9.86 -14.72
N VAL A 616 -2.91 -10.92 -15.48
CA VAL A 616 -2.63 -10.83 -16.92
C VAL A 616 -3.93 -10.59 -17.71
N PRO A 617 -4.01 -9.57 -18.59
CA PRO A 617 -5.22 -9.25 -19.34
C PRO A 617 -5.46 -10.24 -20.48
N LYS A 618 -6.74 -10.53 -20.75
CA LYS A 618 -7.15 -11.10 -22.03
C LYS A 618 -7.35 -9.97 -23.04
N ILE A 619 -6.36 -9.79 -23.93
CA ILE A 619 -6.31 -8.63 -24.83
C ILE A 619 -7.53 -8.54 -25.75
N ASN A 620 -7.92 -9.64 -26.39
CA ASN A 620 -9.06 -9.63 -27.33
C ASN A 620 -10.39 -9.33 -26.63
N GLU A 621 -10.61 -9.91 -25.44
CA GLU A 621 -11.79 -9.61 -24.63
C GLU A 621 -11.79 -8.14 -24.16
N HIS A 622 -10.62 -7.57 -23.81
CA HIS A 622 -10.52 -6.13 -23.49
C HIS A 622 -10.96 -5.23 -24.64
N ILE A 623 -10.51 -5.54 -25.87
CA ILE A 623 -10.88 -4.78 -27.08
C ILE A 623 -12.39 -4.80 -27.28
N GLN A 624 -13.03 -5.97 -27.08
CA GLN A 624 -14.48 -6.12 -27.23
C GLN A 624 -15.25 -5.39 -26.11
N THR A 625 -14.90 -5.62 -24.85
CA THR A 625 -15.60 -5.04 -23.69
C THR A 625 -15.51 -3.51 -23.70
N TYR A 626 -14.32 -2.95 -24.00
CA TYR A 626 -14.05 -1.52 -23.85
C TYR A 626 -13.97 -0.75 -25.17
N ALA A 627 -14.45 -1.31 -26.29
CA ALA A 627 -14.35 -0.74 -27.63
C ALA A 627 -14.80 0.74 -27.71
N HIS A 628 -15.81 1.13 -26.93
CA HIS A 628 -16.37 2.49 -26.98
C HIS A 628 -15.38 3.56 -26.46
N LEU A 629 -14.35 3.18 -25.68
CA LEU A 629 -13.29 4.10 -25.27
C LEU A 629 -12.54 4.72 -26.45
N GLY A 630 -12.51 4.06 -27.61
CA GLY A 630 -11.94 4.63 -28.83
C GLY A 630 -12.80 5.75 -29.43
N LYS A 631 -14.10 5.80 -29.14
CA LYS A 631 -15.02 6.88 -29.56
C LYS A 631 -15.06 7.99 -28.53
N ASP A 632 -15.17 7.64 -27.25
CA ASP A 632 -15.16 8.56 -26.12
C ASP A 632 -14.31 8.01 -24.97
N LYS A 633 -13.16 8.64 -24.70
CA LYS A 633 -12.26 8.26 -23.61
C LYS A 633 -12.88 8.38 -22.21
N ASN A 634 -13.99 9.10 -22.09
CA ASN A 634 -14.73 9.31 -20.84
C ASN A 634 -15.94 8.37 -20.70
N TRP A 635 -16.13 7.45 -21.65
CA TRP A 635 -17.23 6.48 -21.58
C TRP A 635 -17.18 5.70 -20.27
N LYS A 636 -18.36 5.45 -19.71
CA LYS A 636 -18.54 4.84 -18.40
C LYS A 636 -18.73 3.34 -18.52
N TYR A 637 -17.91 2.58 -17.80
CA TYR A 637 -18.01 1.13 -17.69
C TYR A 637 -18.08 0.75 -16.21
N SER A 638 -18.93 -0.22 -15.86
CA SER A 638 -18.96 -0.84 -14.54
C SER A 638 -18.29 -2.22 -14.53
N GLU A 639 -18.14 -2.82 -15.70
CA GLU A 639 -17.58 -4.15 -15.93
C GLU A 639 -16.08 -4.17 -15.58
N ALA A 640 -15.70 -5.11 -14.72
CA ALA A 640 -14.30 -5.38 -14.38
C ALA A 640 -13.51 -5.92 -15.59
N PRO A 641 -12.18 -5.71 -15.64
CA PRO A 641 -11.38 -6.09 -16.81
C PRO A 641 -11.29 -7.61 -16.95
N PRO A 642 -11.40 -8.15 -18.18
CA PRO A 642 -11.27 -9.58 -18.43
C PRO A 642 -9.81 -10.04 -18.29
N CYS A 643 -9.52 -10.82 -17.26
CA CYS A 643 -8.19 -11.34 -16.95
C CYS A 643 -8.08 -12.85 -17.23
N ILE A 644 -6.86 -13.33 -17.45
CA ILE A 644 -6.57 -14.76 -17.52
C ILE A 644 -6.62 -15.30 -16.10
N ASP A 645 -7.48 -16.29 -15.86
CA ASP A 645 -7.72 -16.82 -14.51
C ASP A 645 -6.42 -17.35 -13.88
N ASN A 646 -6.19 -16.93 -12.64
CA ASN A 646 -5.10 -17.39 -11.78
C ASN A 646 -3.68 -17.15 -12.35
N LEU A 647 -3.51 -16.17 -13.26
CA LEU A 647 -2.22 -15.80 -13.82
C LEU A 647 -1.87 -14.34 -13.53
N TYR A 648 -0.73 -14.13 -12.88
CA TYR A 648 -0.25 -12.82 -12.45
C TYR A 648 1.19 -12.58 -12.90
N VAL A 649 1.58 -11.31 -12.98
CA VAL A 649 2.95 -10.89 -13.30
C VAL A 649 3.49 -9.91 -12.26
N LEU A 650 4.80 -9.93 -12.08
CA LEU A 650 5.59 -8.83 -11.52
C LEU A 650 6.83 -8.67 -12.41
N LEU A 651 6.70 -7.84 -13.43
CA LEU A 651 7.67 -7.65 -14.52
C LEU A 651 7.90 -6.16 -14.81
N GLY A 652 8.72 -5.84 -15.82
CA GLY A 652 8.91 -4.46 -16.27
C GLY A 652 9.71 -3.57 -15.31
N LEU A 653 10.49 -4.16 -14.39
CA LEU A 653 11.27 -3.43 -13.38
C LEU A 653 12.44 -2.60 -13.97
N GLY A 654 12.80 -2.86 -15.23
CA GLY A 654 13.87 -2.19 -15.95
C GLY A 654 15.20 -2.22 -15.19
N ALA A 655 15.86 -1.06 -15.12
CA ALA A 655 17.13 -0.88 -14.41
C ALA A 655 16.96 -0.51 -12.92
N ARG A 656 15.72 -0.45 -12.40
CA ARG A 656 15.42 0.06 -11.05
C ARG A 656 14.72 -0.95 -10.15
N GLY A 657 14.89 -2.24 -10.44
CA GLY A 657 14.24 -3.32 -9.69
C GLY A 657 14.57 -3.38 -8.20
N LEU A 658 15.77 -2.92 -7.79
CA LEU A 658 16.11 -2.79 -6.37
C LEU A 658 15.19 -1.78 -5.66
N CYS A 659 14.80 -0.70 -6.35
CA CYS A 659 13.92 0.30 -5.79
C CYS A 659 12.45 -0.12 -5.87
N SER A 660 12.01 -0.70 -7.00
CA SER A 660 10.59 -0.89 -7.29
C SER A 660 10.02 -2.25 -6.88
N ALA A 661 10.84 -3.30 -6.79
CA ALA A 661 10.36 -4.65 -6.48
C ALA A 661 9.66 -4.78 -5.11
N PRO A 662 10.14 -4.16 -4.01
CA PRO A 662 9.48 -4.26 -2.70
C PRO A 662 8.02 -3.79 -2.72
N LEU A 663 7.77 -2.57 -3.20
CA LEU A 663 6.41 -2.02 -3.27
C LEU A 663 5.54 -2.78 -4.29
N ALA A 664 6.11 -3.19 -5.43
CA ALA A 664 5.39 -4.03 -6.39
C ALA A 664 4.99 -5.38 -5.78
N ALA A 665 5.83 -6.00 -4.96
CA ALA A 665 5.52 -7.24 -4.27
C ALA A 665 4.40 -7.07 -3.22
N ASP A 666 4.39 -5.96 -2.48
CA ASP A 666 3.30 -5.65 -1.55
C ASP A 666 1.97 -5.46 -2.30
N ILE A 667 1.98 -4.79 -3.45
CA ILE A 667 0.80 -4.63 -4.31
C ILE A 667 0.28 -5.98 -4.79
N LEU A 668 1.15 -6.84 -5.32
CA LEU A 668 0.79 -8.18 -5.76
C LEU A 668 0.20 -9.01 -4.61
N THR A 669 0.83 -8.95 -3.44
CA THR A 669 0.40 -9.67 -2.24
C THR A 669 -0.96 -9.16 -1.79
N ALA A 670 -1.18 -7.85 -1.81
CA ALA A 670 -2.47 -7.26 -1.50
C ALA A 670 -3.55 -7.65 -2.52
N GLU A 671 -3.21 -7.76 -3.81
CA GLU A 671 -4.11 -8.30 -4.84
C GLU A 671 -4.55 -9.72 -4.48
N LEU A 672 -3.61 -10.61 -4.22
CA LEU A 672 -3.86 -12.03 -3.92
C LEU A 672 -4.52 -12.27 -2.55
N CYS A 673 -4.30 -11.38 -1.57
CA CYS A 673 -4.81 -11.54 -0.21
C CYS A 673 -6.10 -10.75 0.08
N ASN A 674 -6.59 -9.93 -0.86
CA ASN A 674 -7.68 -8.97 -0.65
C ASN A 674 -7.47 -7.99 0.52
N THR A 675 -6.22 -7.63 0.81
CA THR A 675 -5.89 -6.57 1.77
C THR A 675 -5.84 -5.22 1.06
N PRO A 676 -5.90 -4.09 1.79
CA PRO A 676 -5.68 -2.77 1.20
C PRO A 676 -4.37 -2.71 0.41
N TYR A 677 -4.42 -2.07 -0.76
CA TYR A 677 -3.22 -1.72 -1.50
C TYR A 677 -2.44 -0.63 -0.77
N PRO A 678 -1.10 -0.66 -0.82
CA PRO A 678 -0.24 0.36 -0.19
C PRO A 678 -0.16 1.67 -0.99
N ILE A 679 -0.97 1.82 -2.04
CA ILE A 679 -1.01 2.97 -2.96
C ILE A 679 -2.45 3.21 -3.41
N ASP A 680 -2.72 4.40 -3.96
CA ASP A 680 -4.05 4.76 -4.43
C ASP A 680 -4.48 3.99 -5.71
N SER A 681 -5.79 3.98 -5.98
CA SER A 681 -6.38 3.31 -7.15
C SER A 681 -5.82 3.79 -8.50
N GLN A 682 -5.44 5.07 -8.61
CA GLN A 682 -4.91 5.62 -9.87
C GLN A 682 -3.53 5.02 -10.15
N MET A 683 -2.67 4.96 -9.13
CA MET A 683 -1.38 4.32 -9.23
C MET A 683 -1.51 2.81 -9.43
N ILE A 684 -2.50 2.17 -8.80
CA ILE A 684 -2.79 0.74 -9.04
C ILE A 684 -3.11 0.48 -10.52
N PHE A 685 -3.87 1.36 -11.16
CA PHE A 685 -4.12 1.25 -12.60
C PHE A 685 -2.85 1.54 -13.42
N ASN A 686 -2.06 2.55 -13.06
CA ASN A 686 -0.80 2.88 -13.73
C ASN A 686 0.25 1.75 -13.66
N LEU A 687 0.12 0.84 -12.71
CA LEU A 687 0.95 -0.36 -12.58
C LEU A 687 0.30 -1.61 -13.15
N SER A 688 -0.98 -1.55 -13.54
CA SER A 688 -1.71 -2.70 -14.07
C SER A 688 -1.16 -3.14 -15.43
N PRO A 689 -1.04 -4.46 -15.69
CA PRO A 689 -0.65 -4.94 -17.01
C PRO A 689 -1.64 -4.54 -18.12
N ASN A 690 -2.92 -4.32 -17.81
CA ASN A 690 -3.95 -3.94 -18.78
C ASN A 690 -3.92 -2.44 -19.19
N ARG A 691 -3.12 -1.59 -18.53
CA ARG A 691 -3.09 -0.15 -18.80
C ARG A 691 -2.75 0.18 -20.26
N PHE A 692 -1.88 -0.64 -20.87
CA PHE A 692 -1.43 -0.43 -22.24
C PHE A 692 -2.55 -0.67 -23.24
N ILE A 693 -3.28 -1.79 -23.11
CA ILE A 693 -4.38 -2.09 -24.02
C ILE A 693 -5.50 -1.06 -23.89
N ILE A 694 -5.81 -0.58 -22.67
CA ILE A 694 -6.77 0.52 -22.48
C ILE A 694 -6.30 1.79 -23.19
N ARG A 695 -5.02 2.15 -23.04
CA ARG A 695 -4.43 3.31 -23.73
C ARG A 695 -4.48 3.16 -25.25
N ASP A 696 -4.26 1.96 -25.77
CA ASP A 696 -4.26 1.69 -27.20
C ASP A 696 -5.68 1.70 -27.78
N ILE A 697 -6.69 1.18 -27.06
CA ILE A 697 -8.11 1.34 -27.42
C ILE A 697 -8.49 2.82 -27.49
N ILE A 698 -8.16 3.61 -26.46
CA ILE A 698 -8.43 5.07 -26.44
C ILE A 698 -7.77 5.79 -27.63
N LYS A 699 -6.56 5.36 -28.01
CA LYS A 699 -5.80 5.94 -29.12
C LYS A 699 -6.12 5.33 -30.49
N ARG A 700 -7.05 4.36 -30.57
CA ARG A 700 -7.38 3.59 -31.79
C ARG A 700 -6.14 2.93 -32.42
N LYS A 701 -5.29 2.35 -31.59
CA LYS A 701 -4.07 1.62 -31.98
C LYS A 701 -4.18 0.10 -31.77
N THR A 702 -5.39 -0.41 -31.65
CA THR A 702 -5.62 -1.86 -31.56
C THR A 702 -5.37 -2.49 -32.93
N PRO A 703 -4.81 -3.73 -32.99
CA PRO A 703 -4.75 -4.47 -34.25
C PRO A 703 -6.16 -4.54 -34.87
N ASP A 704 -6.29 -4.22 -36.16
CA ASP A 704 -7.56 -4.36 -36.86
C ASP A 704 -8.03 -5.82 -36.73
N GLN A 705 -9.27 -5.98 -36.27
CA GLN A 705 -9.97 -7.27 -36.34
C GLN A 705 -10.36 -7.49 -37.80
N ASN A 706 -9.42 -8.00 -38.60
CA ASN A 706 -9.73 -8.59 -39.91
C ASN A 706 -9.96 -10.09 -39.77
#